data_AF-A0A124FUW0-F1
#
_entry.id   AF-A0A124FUW0-F1
#
_cell.length_a   1.000
_cell.length_b   1.000
_cell.length_c   1.000
_cell.angle_alpha   90.00
_cell.angle_beta   90.00
_cell.angle_gamma   90.00
#
_symmetry.space_group_name_H-M   'P 1'
#
loop_
_entity.id
_entity.type
_entity.pdbx_description
1 polymer ?
#
loop_
_entity_poly.entity_id
_entity_poly.type
_entity_poly.pdbx_seq_one_letter_code
_entity_poly.pdbx_strand_id
1 'polypeptide(L)'
;MIFGISWESVFRTISQILTAGVAITAFSLLLYSFAYNLREQVVRAFIIILLCVTLVYTAESIAGVSQQPTLIEIMLKLKWVGIIFLPATYLHFSDSLLTLTGRPSRGRRLWAVRLIYAFSFFMAALLPFNIIVGPYVETSSPAPYLARTFFTSLFAVYYVGVMLIAGSILYRAYQRTVTKTSRRRMIYLLAGATAAAVGTYPYLLYGSEVFSKIPLIFWMLVSLSSIGVAGFLVVMTYSVSFFGVTWPDRLVKSRLFKWFLRGPLTASIVLAITTIIRRLGVIWDEAYNAFVPISMVGMILLMEYIITLLAPIWERLIFYGNDRKDIASIQSLEDHLLTRSDLSQFLEIVAASICDLLQVKGAFIAVMNGGTLEMLTTTGDDSDFKDIENSGELLELSLDDKARIKGEFFYWNGHLLIPLTYDDSQNGNMLLGLCGFPWDEDREMEEEHLESIKLLAYRVEIALRDWRLQQQVIRSMESLQPQVALIQQLRAASSYNKTSVLMDEVDLPEEDFVSWVKDALSHYWGGPKLTESPLLNLNIVQSALKDNDGNPTNALRAILKDAIENIKPEGERRFTGEWILYNILELKFLEGRKVRDVATRLAMSEADLYRKQKVALEAVSKAIIGMELAAREENKS
;
A
#
# COMPACT_ATOMS: atom_id res chain seq x y z
N MET A 1 -53.91 -11.61 -1.79
CA MET A 1 -53.85 -10.14 -1.97
C MET A 1 -53.77 -9.52 -0.60
N ILE A 2 -52.65 -8.89 -0.26
CA ILE A 2 -52.54 -8.02 0.91
C ILE A 2 -52.20 -6.63 0.31
N PHE A 3 -53.03 -5.62 0.59
CA PHE A 3 -52.94 -4.24 0.03
C PHE A 3 -53.07 -4.07 -1.51
N GLY A 4 -53.81 -4.94 -2.21
CA GLY A 4 -54.00 -4.79 -3.67
C GLY A 4 -52.77 -5.13 -4.52
N ILE A 5 -51.69 -5.64 -3.91
CA ILE A 5 -50.47 -6.07 -4.59
C ILE A 5 -50.54 -7.59 -4.82
N SER A 6 -50.31 -8.02 -6.07
CA SER A 6 -50.16 -9.45 -6.39
C SER A 6 -48.80 -9.97 -5.92
N TRP A 7 -48.76 -11.19 -5.38
CA TRP A 7 -47.51 -11.84 -4.97
C TRP A 7 -46.49 -11.90 -6.12
N GLU A 8 -46.96 -12.10 -7.34
CA GLU A 8 -46.14 -12.06 -8.55
C GLU A 8 -45.45 -10.71 -8.76
N SER A 9 -46.16 -9.59 -8.55
CA SER A 9 -45.59 -8.25 -8.66
C SER A 9 -44.48 -8.01 -7.64
N VAL A 10 -44.66 -8.50 -6.40
CA VAL A 10 -43.64 -8.41 -5.34
C VAL A 10 -42.38 -9.17 -5.75
N PHE A 11 -42.49 -10.45 -6.12
CA PHE A 11 -41.35 -11.27 -6.52
C PHE A 11 -40.66 -10.76 -7.79
N ARG A 12 -41.42 -10.24 -8.76
CA ARG A 12 -40.86 -9.57 -9.94
C ARG A 12 -40.04 -8.33 -9.55
N THR A 13 -40.54 -7.51 -8.64
CA THR A 13 -39.82 -6.32 -8.15
C THR A 13 -38.52 -6.71 -7.45
N ILE A 14 -38.59 -7.71 -6.57
CA ILE A 14 -37.42 -8.24 -5.85
C ILE A 14 -36.38 -8.75 -6.85
N SER A 15 -36.79 -9.52 -7.85
CA SER A 15 -35.89 -10.02 -8.90
C SER A 15 -35.25 -8.89 -9.72
N GLN A 16 -36.02 -7.85 -10.09
CA GLN A 16 -35.50 -6.68 -10.80
C GLN A 16 -34.45 -5.92 -9.97
N ILE A 17 -34.73 -5.69 -8.69
CA ILE A 17 -33.79 -5.05 -7.74
C ILE A 17 -32.53 -5.90 -7.58
N LEU A 18 -32.67 -7.22 -7.43
CA LEU A 18 -31.54 -8.15 -7.30
C LEU A 18 -30.67 -8.19 -8.56
N THR A 19 -31.29 -8.23 -9.74
CA THR A 19 -30.58 -8.24 -11.03
C THR A 19 -29.79 -6.94 -11.21
N ALA A 20 -30.38 -5.78 -10.87
CA ALA A 20 -29.66 -4.51 -10.85
C ALA A 20 -28.54 -4.50 -9.78
N GLY A 21 -28.79 -5.06 -8.60
CA GLY A 21 -27.80 -5.20 -7.53
C GLY A 21 -26.58 -6.03 -7.96
N VAL A 22 -26.78 -7.10 -8.74
CA VAL A 22 -25.68 -7.86 -9.35
C VAL A 22 -24.89 -6.99 -10.32
N ALA A 23 -25.55 -6.19 -11.17
CA ALA A 23 -24.88 -5.28 -12.09
C ALA A 23 -24.01 -4.25 -11.36
N ILE A 24 -24.56 -3.62 -10.32
CA ILE A 24 -23.86 -2.66 -9.44
C ILE A 24 -22.66 -3.33 -8.77
N THR A 25 -22.86 -4.53 -8.23
CA THR A 25 -21.80 -5.30 -7.55
C THR A 25 -20.69 -5.67 -8.53
N ALA A 26 -21.02 -6.21 -9.69
CA ALA A 26 -20.05 -6.55 -10.74
C ALA A 26 -19.26 -5.31 -11.20
N PHE A 27 -19.94 -4.19 -11.46
CA PHE A 27 -19.30 -2.95 -11.89
C PHE A 27 -18.37 -2.36 -10.82
N SER A 28 -18.81 -2.35 -9.56
CA SER A 28 -17.98 -1.83 -8.48
C SER A 28 -16.77 -2.74 -8.18
N LEU A 29 -16.91 -4.06 -8.26
CA LEU A 29 -15.79 -5.00 -8.15
C LEU A 29 -14.84 -4.89 -9.36
N LEU A 30 -15.36 -4.53 -10.54
CA LEU A 30 -14.55 -4.22 -11.72
C LEU A 30 -13.67 -3.01 -11.46
N LEU A 31 -14.25 -1.90 -10.97
CA LEU A 31 -13.48 -0.70 -10.60
C LEU A 31 -12.43 -0.99 -9.54
N TYR A 32 -12.78 -1.78 -8.52
CA TYR A 32 -11.81 -2.25 -7.52
C TYR A 32 -10.66 -3.01 -8.16
N SER A 33 -10.96 -4.01 -9.01
CA SER A 33 -9.94 -4.86 -9.63
C SER A 33 -9.03 -4.08 -10.59
N PHE A 34 -9.57 -3.05 -11.25
CA PHE A 34 -8.82 -2.18 -12.15
C PHE A 34 -7.79 -1.31 -11.41
N ALA A 35 -8.11 -0.85 -10.20
CA ALA A 35 -7.24 0.04 -9.44
C ALA A 35 -6.00 -0.65 -8.84
N TYR A 36 -6.09 -1.94 -8.51
CA TYR A 36 -5.11 -2.57 -7.62
C TYR A 36 -4.11 -3.53 -8.29
N ASN A 37 -4.50 -4.34 -9.29
CA ASN A 37 -3.65 -5.46 -9.74
C ASN A 37 -3.65 -5.71 -11.26
N LEU A 38 -3.29 -4.71 -12.07
CA LEU A 38 -3.28 -4.87 -13.53
C LEU A 38 -2.09 -5.68 -14.10
N ARG A 39 -1.02 -5.86 -13.32
CA ARG A 39 0.20 -6.56 -13.79
C ARG A 39 -0.02 -8.07 -13.93
N GLU A 40 -0.87 -8.67 -13.10
CA GLU A 40 -1.07 -10.12 -13.08
C GLU A 40 -2.03 -10.63 -14.17
N GLN A 41 -1.66 -11.75 -14.79
CA GLN A 41 -2.45 -12.35 -15.87
C GLN A 41 -3.83 -12.84 -15.39
N VAL A 42 -3.91 -13.42 -14.19
CA VAL A 42 -5.16 -13.91 -13.60
C VAL A 42 -6.14 -12.77 -13.33
N VAL A 43 -5.64 -11.65 -12.82
CA VAL A 43 -6.48 -10.49 -12.52
C VAL A 43 -7.01 -9.86 -13.81
N ARG A 44 -6.17 -9.74 -14.84
CA ARG A 44 -6.64 -9.26 -16.16
C ARG A 44 -7.75 -10.15 -16.73
N ALA A 45 -7.58 -11.47 -16.69
CA ALA A 45 -8.63 -12.38 -17.14
C ALA A 45 -9.92 -12.24 -16.31
N PHE A 46 -9.80 -12.05 -14.99
CA PHE A 46 -10.93 -11.81 -14.10
C PHE A 46 -11.65 -10.48 -14.37
N ILE A 47 -10.92 -9.41 -14.68
CA ILE A 47 -11.51 -8.11 -15.06
C ILE A 47 -12.40 -8.27 -16.30
N ILE A 48 -11.97 -9.07 -17.29
CA ILE A 48 -12.79 -9.30 -18.49
C ILE A 48 -14.05 -10.13 -18.15
N ILE A 49 -13.97 -11.08 -17.20
CA ILE A 49 -15.15 -11.78 -16.67
C ILE A 49 -16.11 -10.78 -16.02
N LEU A 50 -15.62 -9.92 -15.12
CA LEU A 50 -16.45 -8.90 -14.47
C LEU A 50 -17.10 -7.97 -15.49
N LEU A 51 -16.37 -7.55 -16.53
CA LEU A 51 -16.91 -6.72 -17.62
C LEU A 51 -18.05 -7.43 -18.36
N CYS A 52 -17.88 -8.71 -18.70
CA CYS A 52 -18.94 -9.49 -19.34
C CYS A 52 -20.18 -9.58 -18.44
N VAL A 53 -19.98 -9.88 -17.15
CA VAL A 53 -21.09 -10.00 -16.18
C VAL A 53 -21.79 -8.65 -15.98
N THR A 54 -21.05 -7.55 -15.87
CA THR A 54 -21.63 -6.20 -15.81
C THR A 54 -22.47 -5.92 -17.05
N LEU A 55 -21.96 -6.19 -18.27
CA LEU A 55 -22.72 -5.99 -19.50
C LEU A 55 -24.03 -6.82 -19.52
N VAL A 56 -23.96 -8.09 -19.13
CA VAL A 56 -25.14 -8.99 -19.09
C VAL A 56 -26.20 -8.44 -18.14
N TYR A 57 -25.83 -8.14 -16.89
CA TYR A 57 -26.80 -7.77 -15.85
C TYR A 57 -27.28 -6.32 -15.98
N THR A 58 -26.45 -5.39 -16.45
CA THR A 58 -26.90 -4.01 -16.76
C THR A 58 -27.91 -4.02 -17.90
N ALA A 59 -27.61 -4.73 -18.98
CA ALA A 59 -28.51 -4.84 -20.12
C ALA A 59 -29.83 -5.52 -19.76
N GLU A 60 -29.78 -6.60 -18.97
CA GLU A 60 -30.98 -7.27 -18.46
C GLU A 60 -31.82 -6.35 -17.54
N SER A 61 -31.17 -5.61 -16.64
CA SER A 61 -31.86 -4.72 -15.72
C SER A 61 -32.62 -3.61 -16.46
N ILE A 62 -31.99 -3.00 -17.48
CA ILE A 62 -32.62 -1.96 -18.31
C ILE A 62 -33.75 -2.57 -19.15
N ALA A 63 -33.51 -3.71 -19.79
CA ALA A 63 -34.53 -4.41 -20.59
C ALA A 63 -35.75 -4.81 -19.75
N GLY A 64 -35.55 -5.23 -18.50
CA GLY A 64 -36.61 -5.66 -17.59
C GLY A 64 -37.51 -4.52 -17.06
N VAL A 65 -37.07 -3.27 -17.14
CA VAL A 65 -37.79 -2.08 -16.64
C VAL A 65 -38.29 -1.17 -17.78
N SER A 66 -37.68 -1.23 -18.97
CA SER A 66 -38.07 -0.45 -20.14
C SER A 66 -39.47 -0.84 -20.66
N GLN A 67 -40.18 0.16 -21.23
CA GLN A 67 -41.45 -0.02 -21.94
C GLN A 67 -41.30 0.18 -23.46
N GLN A 68 -40.14 0.66 -23.93
CA GLN A 68 -39.88 0.91 -25.36
C GLN A 68 -39.33 -0.37 -26.03
N PRO A 69 -40.03 -0.95 -27.02
CA PRO A 69 -39.61 -2.20 -27.68
C PRO A 69 -38.23 -2.12 -28.33
N THR A 70 -37.90 -0.99 -28.96
CA THR A 70 -36.60 -0.75 -29.59
C THR A 70 -35.45 -0.75 -28.57
N LEU A 71 -35.64 -0.09 -27.43
CA LEU A 71 -34.67 -0.06 -26.35
C LEU A 71 -34.49 -1.45 -25.73
N ILE A 72 -35.58 -2.20 -25.55
CA ILE A 72 -35.55 -3.59 -25.06
C ILE A 72 -34.72 -4.47 -26.01
N GLU A 73 -34.96 -4.39 -27.32
CA GLU A 73 -34.23 -5.20 -28.31
C GLU A 73 -32.73 -4.88 -28.30
N ILE A 74 -32.35 -3.60 -28.28
CA ILE A 74 -30.94 -3.19 -28.25
C ILE A 74 -30.27 -3.67 -26.96
N MET A 75 -30.93 -3.53 -25.81
CA MET A 75 -30.38 -4.01 -24.54
C MET A 75 -30.27 -5.54 -24.53
N LEU A 76 -31.27 -6.28 -25.01
CA LEU A 76 -31.19 -7.74 -25.10
C LEU A 76 -30.07 -8.20 -26.05
N LYS A 77 -29.83 -7.47 -27.14
CA LYS A 77 -28.67 -7.68 -28.02
C LYS A 77 -27.35 -7.42 -27.29
N LEU A 78 -27.24 -6.32 -26.54
CA LEU A 78 -26.07 -6.03 -25.71
C LEU A 78 -25.82 -7.11 -24.65
N LYS A 79 -26.87 -7.65 -24.03
CA LYS A 79 -26.79 -8.79 -23.11
C LYS A 79 -26.11 -9.98 -23.77
N TRP A 80 -26.51 -10.31 -25.00
CA TRP A 80 -25.93 -11.42 -25.76
C TRP A 80 -24.44 -11.22 -26.07
N VAL A 81 -23.97 -10.00 -26.27
CA VAL A 81 -22.53 -9.72 -26.40
C VAL A 81 -21.78 -10.24 -25.17
N GLY A 82 -22.24 -9.90 -23.96
CA GLY A 82 -21.64 -10.38 -22.73
C GLY A 82 -21.66 -11.92 -22.60
N ILE A 83 -22.77 -12.57 -23.00
CA ILE A 83 -22.90 -14.04 -22.98
C ILE A 83 -21.94 -14.71 -23.98
N ILE A 84 -21.74 -14.13 -25.16
CA ILE A 84 -20.86 -14.67 -26.22
C ILE A 84 -19.39 -14.65 -25.79
N PHE A 85 -18.95 -13.63 -25.05
CA PHE A 85 -17.57 -13.52 -24.57
C PHE A 85 -17.30 -14.34 -23.30
N LEU A 86 -18.33 -14.71 -22.55
CA LEU A 86 -18.23 -15.41 -21.27
C LEU A 86 -17.44 -16.75 -21.36
N PRO A 87 -17.67 -17.65 -22.33
CA PRO A 87 -16.86 -18.86 -22.47
C PRO A 87 -15.37 -18.59 -22.72
N ALA A 88 -15.06 -17.58 -23.53
CA ALA A 88 -13.69 -17.22 -23.88
C ALA A 88 -12.92 -16.69 -22.66
N THR A 89 -13.57 -15.84 -21.86
CA THR A 89 -12.98 -15.24 -20.67
C THR A 89 -12.77 -16.28 -19.57
N TYR A 90 -13.69 -17.22 -19.40
CA TYR A 90 -13.53 -18.32 -18.45
C TYR A 90 -12.40 -19.27 -18.82
N LEU A 91 -12.24 -19.59 -20.11
CA LEU A 91 -11.14 -20.43 -20.54
C LEU A 91 -9.80 -19.70 -20.34
N HIS A 92 -9.71 -18.41 -20.71
CA HIS A 92 -8.54 -17.58 -20.44
C HIS A 92 -8.20 -17.53 -18.95
N PHE A 93 -9.19 -17.30 -18.08
CA PHE A 93 -9.02 -17.29 -16.64
C PHE A 93 -8.54 -18.64 -16.09
N SER A 94 -9.11 -19.75 -16.58
CA SER A 94 -8.70 -21.10 -16.19
C SER A 94 -7.25 -21.42 -16.60
N ASP A 95 -6.82 -20.98 -17.79
CA ASP A 95 -5.44 -21.17 -18.27
C ASP A 95 -4.47 -20.33 -17.44
N SER A 96 -4.79 -19.06 -17.18
CA SER A 96 -3.98 -18.16 -16.33
C SER A 96 -3.81 -18.68 -14.90
N LEU A 97 -4.81 -19.36 -14.33
CA LEU A 97 -4.66 -20.00 -13.03
C LEU A 97 -3.78 -21.26 -13.09
N LEU A 98 -3.89 -22.01 -14.18
CA LEU A 98 -3.07 -23.20 -14.35
C LEU A 98 -1.59 -22.85 -14.57
N THR A 99 -1.28 -21.74 -15.25
CA THR A 99 0.10 -21.25 -15.39
C THR A 99 0.71 -20.89 -14.04
N LEU A 100 -0.04 -20.24 -13.14
CA LEU A 100 0.40 -19.98 -11.77
C LEU A 100 0.70 -21.25 -10.96
N THR A 101 0.06 -22.39 -11.29
CA THR A 101 0.33 -23.69 -10.63
C THR A 101 1.54 -24.45 -11.22
N GLY A 102 2.41 -23.78 -11.98
CA GLY A 102 3.70 -24.33 -12.43
C GLY A 102 3.65 -25.14 -13.72
N ARG A 103 2.58 -25.02 -14.54
CA ARG A 103 2.60 -25.50 -15.93
C ARG A 103 2.48 -24.34 -16.90
N PRO A 104 3.60 -23.86 -17.48
CA PRO A 104 3.55 -22.76 -18.44
C PRO A 104 2.66 -23.15 -19.63
N SER A 105 1.82 -22.21 -20.06
CA SER A 105 0.94 -22.39 -21.22
C SER A 105 1.81 -22.45 -22.47
N ARG A 106 2.09 -23.65 -22.97
CA ARG A 106 2.82 -23.85 -24.23
C ARG A 106 1.85 -23.87 -25.41
N GLY A 107 2.14 -23.03 -26.43
CA GLY A 107 1.63 -23.05 -27.81
C GLY A 107 0.15 -23.37 -28.01
N ARG A 108 -0.21 -24.65 -27.98
CA ARG A 108 -1.56 -25.16 -28.27
C ARG A 108 -2.66 -24.53 -27.41
N ARG A 109 -2.39 -24.24 -26.13
CA ARG A 109 -3.39 -23.66 -25.20
C ARG A 109 -3.60 -22.17 -25.40
N LEU A 110 -2.51 -21.43 -25.60
CA LEU A 110 -2.56 -20.01 -25.97
C LEU A 110 -3.35 -19.81 -27.27
N TRP A 111 -3.12 -20.69 -28.26
CA TRP A 111 -3.90 -20.70 -29.51
C TRP A 111 -5.36 -21.09 -29.29
N ALA A 112 -5.68 -22.04 -28.41
CA ALA A 112 -7.06 -22.38 -28.08
C ALA A 112 -7.83 -21.18 -27.49
N VAL A 113 -7.22 -20.43 -26.55
CA VAL A 113 -7.81 -19.19 -26.01
C VAL A 113 -8.05 -18.18 -27.13
N ARG A 114 -7.05 -17.93 -27.99
CA ARG A 114 -7.14 -16.96 -29.10
C ARG A 114 -8.20 -17.34 -30.13
N LEU A 115 -8.28 -18.61 -30.51
CA LEU A 115 -9.29 -19.12 -31.45
C LEU A 115 -10.70 -18.94 -30.89
N ILE A 116 -10.88 -19.22 -29.60
CA ILE A 116 -12.17 -19.05 -28.94
C ILE A 116 -12.56 -17.57 -28.83
N TYR A 117 -11.62 -16.67 -28.56
CA TYR A 117 -11.88 -15.23 -28.64
C TYR A 117 -12.23 -14.79 -30.07
N ALA A 118 -11.50 -15.25 -31.09
CA ALA A 118 -11.79 -14.95 -32.49
C ALA A 118 -13.19 -15.46 -32.89
N PHE A 119 -13.56 -16.64 -32.43
CA PHE A 119 -14.90 -17.21 -32.63
C PHE A 119 -15.98 -16.40 -31.90
N SER A 120 -15.73 -15.96 -30.66
CA SER A 120 -16.64 -15.05 -29.94
C SER A 120 -16.80 -13.71 -30.65
N PHE A 121 -15.73 -13.12 -31.21
CA PHE A 121 -15.83 -11.90 -32.02
C PHE A 121 -16.63 -12.13 -33.31
N PHE A 122 -16.39 -13.23 -34.01
CA PHE A 122 -17.17 -13.62 -35.18
C PHE A 122 -18.67 -13.77 -34.86
N MET A 123 -18.99 -14.42 -33.74
CA MET A 123 -20.37 -14.54 -33.27
C MET A 123 -20.97 -13.19 -32.87
N ALA A 124 -20.23 -12.34 -32.17
CA ALA A 124 -20.70 -11.00 -31.83
C ALA A 124 -21.00 -10.15 -33.08
N ALA A 125 -20.21 -10.29 -34.16
CA ALA A 125 -20.43 -9.61 -35.43
C ALA A 125 -21.68 -10.10 -36.19
N LEU A 126 -22.14 -11.32 -35.95
CA LEU A 126 -23.36 -11.89 -36.53
C LEU A 126 -24.65 -11.46 -35.80
N LEU A 127 -24.51 -10.85 -34.62
CA LEU A 127 -25.62 -10.40 -33.79
C LEU A 127 -26.52 -9.32 -34.43
N PRO A 128 -26.01 -8.25 -35.07
CA PRO A 128 -26.86 -7.24 -35.72
C PRO A 128 -27.68 -7.80 -36.90
N PHE A 129 -27.23 -8.90 -37.50
CA PHE A 129 -27.91 -9.54 -38.64
C PHE A 129 -29.06 -10.48 -38.22
N ASN A 130 -29.40 -10.57 -36.92
CA ASN A 130 -30.44 -11.45 -36.38
C ASN A 130 -30.25 -12.95 -36.69
N ILE A 131 -29.01 -13.39 -36.96
CA ILE A 131 -28.69 -14.78 -37.32
C ILE A 131 -28.62 -15.65 -36.06
N ILE A 132 -27.88 -15.20 -35.04
CA ILE A 132 -27.69 -15.93 -33.78
C ILE A 132 -28.94 -15.86 -32.89
N VAL A 133 -29.65 -14.74 -32.95
CA VAL A 133 -30.83 -14.48 -32.12
C VAL A 133 -31.86 -13.77 -32.98
N GLY A 134 -33.11 -14.24 -32.94
CA GLY A 134 -34.20 -13.70 -33.76
C GLY A 134 -34.76 -12.38 -33.22
N PRO A 135 -35.78 -11.82 -33.90
CA PRO A 135 -36.39 -10.55 -33.49
C PRO A 135 -37.04 -10.65 -32.10
N TYR A 136 -37.27 -9.48 -31.49
CA TYR A 136 -38.04 -9.36 -30.26
C TYR A 136 -39.47 -9.84 -30.48
N VAL A 137 -39.96 -10.74 -29.62
CA VAL A 137 -41.33 -11.27 -29.69
C VAL A 137 -42.13 -10.67 -28.54
N GLU A 138 -43.05 -9.76 -28.87
CA GLU A 138 -44.06 -9.26 -27.93
C GLU A 138 -45.06 -10.39 -27.61
N THR A 139 -44.74 -11.21 -26.61
CA THR A 139 -45.65 -12.24 -26.09
C THR A 139 -45.88 -12.05 -24.59
N SER A 140 -46.97 -12.63 -24.09
CA SER A 140 -47.40 -12.69 -22.68
C SER A 140 -46.49 -13.53 -21.77
N SER A 141 -45.18 -13.56 -22.06
CA SER A 141 -44.20 -14.20 -21.21
C SER A 141 -43.80 -13.29 -20.05
N PRO A 142 -43.44 -13.84 -18.88
CA PRO A 142 -43.16 -13.04 -17.68
C PRO A 142 -41.97 -12.07 -17.83
N ALA A 143 -41.08 -12.26 -18.82
CA ALA A 143 -39.95 -11.37 -19.11
C ALA A 143 -39.70 -11.22 -20.61
N PRO A 144 -39.13 -10.08 -21.06
CA PRO A 144 -38.82 -9.85 -22.47
C PRO A 144 -37.66 -10.74 -22.93
N TYR A 145 -37.82 -11.39 -24.08
CA TYR A 145 -36.80 -12.26 -24.67
C TYR A 145 -36.77 -12.11 -26.20
N LEU A 146 -35.65 -12.52 -26.79
CA LEU A 146 -35.49 -12.57 -28.25
C LEU A 146 -35.81 -13.98 -28.76
N ALA A 147 -36.40 -14.09 -29.95
CA ALA A 147 -36.76 -15.38 -30.52
C ALA A 147 -35.54 -16.32 -30.64
N ARG A 148 -35.74 -17.60 -30.32
CA ARG A 148 -34.70 -18.62 -30.43
C ARG A 148 -34.56 -19.05 -31.90
N THR A 149 -33.34 -18.99 -32.45
CA THR A 149 -33.02 -19.56 -33.76
C THR A 149 -32.28 -20.88 -33.60
N PHE A 150 -32.11 -21.61 -34.70
CA PHE A 150 -31.29 -22.83 -34.72
C PHE A 150 -29.85 -22.56 -34.21
N PHE A 151 -29.28 -21.41 -34.59
CA PHE A 151 -27.94 -20.99 -34.15
C PHE A 151 -27.87 -20.69 -32.65
N THR A 152 -28.96 -20.21 -32.03
CA THR A 152 -29.02 -20.02 -30.57
C THR A 152 -28.84 -21.36 -29.83
N SER A 153 -29.46 -22.43 -30.32
CA SER A 153 -29.33 -23.77 -29.74
C SER A 153 -27.92 -24.35 -29.93
N LEU A 154 -27.32 -24.15 -31.11
CA LEU A 154 -25.93 -24.55 -31.37
C LEU A 154 -24.95 -23.80 -30.46
N PHE A 155 -25.19 -22.50 -30.24
CA PHE A 155 -24.40 -21.70 -29.32
C PHE A 155 -24.52 -22.22 -27.87
N ALA A 156 -25.70 -22.65 -27.43
CA ALA A 156 -25.87 -23.22 -26.09
C ALA A 156 -25.02 -24.48 -25.88
N VAL A 157 -24.93 -25.35 -26.89
CA VAL A 157 -24.05 -26.54 -26.85
C VAL A 157 -22.57 -26.13 -26.79
N TYR A 158 -22.17 -25.16 -27.61
CA TYR A 158 -20.82 -24.58 -27.58
C TYR A 158 -20.48 -23.97 -26.20
N TYR A 159 -21.38 -23.18 -25.63
CA TYR A 159 -21.25 -22.54 -24.32
C TYR A 159 -21.00 -23.58 -23.23
N VAL A 160 -21.85 -24.62 -23.15
CA VAL A 160 -21.71 -25.70 -22.17
C VAL A 160 -20.41 -26.47 -22.37
N GLY A 161 -20.06 -26.81 -23.63
CA GLY A 161 -18.83 -27.53 -23.93
C GLY A 161 -17.56 -26.80 -23.48
N VAL A 162 -17.46 -25.51 -23.79
CA VAL A 162 -16.31 -24.67 -23.41
C VAL A 162 -16.26 -24.46 -21.90
N MET A 163 -17.42 -24.26 -21.24
CA MET A 163 -17.49 -24.12 -19.79
C MET A 163 -17.06 -25.39 -19.05
N LEU A 164 -17.42 -26.58 -19.55
CA LEU A 164 -16.96 -27.86 -18.99
C LEU A 164 -15.44 -28.02 -19.15
N ILE A 165 -14.88 -27.61 -20.29
CA ILE A 165 -13.42 -27.61 -20.51
C ILE A 165 -12.73 -26.65 -19.54
N ALA A 166 -13.21 -25.42 -19.41
CA ALA A 166 -12.68 -24.43 -18.47
C ALA A 166 -12.77 -24.93 -17.01
N GLY A 167 -13.90 -25.54 -16.63
CA GLY A 167 -14.10 -26.17 -15.32
C GLY A 167 -13.12 -27.32 -15.06
N SER A 168 -12.86 -28.17 -16.05
CA SER A 168 -11.86 -29.25 -15.96
C SER A 168 -10.45 -28.70 -15.74
N ILE A 169 -10.09 -27.61 -16.44
CA ILE A 169 -8.80 -26.93 -16.28
C ILE A 169 -8.66 -26.32 -14.88
N LEU A 170 -9.71 -25.65 -14.38
CA LEU A 170 -9.75 -25.12 -13.01
C LEU A 170 -9.62 -26.23 -11.96
N TYR A 171 -10.30 -27.35 -12.15
CA TYR A 171 -10.21 -28.50 -11.25
C TYR A 171 -8.80 -29.12 -11.25
N ARG A 172 -8.14 -29.18 -12.42
CA ARG A 172 -6.73 -29.59 -12.51
C ARG A 172 -5.80 -28.61 -11.80
N ALA A 173 -6.05 -27.30 -11.88
CA ALA A 173 -5.31 -26.29 -11.13
C ALA A 173 -5.48 -26.52 -9.62
N TYR A 174 -6.72 -26.79 -9.17
CA TYR A 174 -7.02 -27.14 -7.78
C TYR A 174 -6.23 -28.34 -7.27
N GLN A 175 -6.20 -29.46 -8.01
CA GLN A 175 -5.46 -30.65 -7.59
C GLN A 175 -3.95 -30.42 -7.39
N ARG A 176 -3.37 -29.43 -8.08
CA ARG A 176 -1.95 -29.08 -7.97
C ARG A 176 -1.63 -28.10 -6.85
N THR A 177 -2.62 -27.50 -6.22
CA THR A 177 -2.37 -26.61 -5.08
C THR A 177 -1.88 -27.42 -3.88
N VAL A 178 -0.66 -27.11 -3.43
CA VAL A 178 0.04 -27.83 -2.36
C VAL A 178 -0.31 -27.26 -0.98
N THR A 179 -0.46 -25.94 -0.84
CA THR A 179 -0.68 -25.31 0.47
C THR A 179 -2.16 -25.29 0.87
N LYS A 180 -2.45 -25.45 2.17
CA LYS A 180 -3.82 -25.40 2.72
C LYS A 180 -4.53 -24.06 2.42
N THR A 181 -3.79 -22.95 2.44
CA THR A 181 -4.31 -21.60 2.18
C THR A 181 -4.66 -21.40 0.71
N SER A 182 -3.77 -21.76 -0.21
CA SER A 182 -4.04 -21.70 -1.66
C SER A 182 -5.19 -22.63 -2.06
N ARG A 183 -5.25 -23.83 -1.47
CA ARG A 183 -6.33 -24.79 -1.73
C ARG A 183 -7.70 -24.24 -1.33
N ARG A 184 -7.82 -23.58 -0.16
CA ARG A 184 -9.07 -22.91 0.25
C ARG A 184 -9.50 -21.81 -0.72
N ARG A 185 -8.56 -20.94 -1.13
CA ARG A 185 -8.83 -19.87 -2.11
C ARG A 185 -9.25 -20.42 -3.48
N MET A 186 -8.66 -21.55 -3.90
CA MET A 186 -9.04 -22.19 -5.16
C MET A 186 -10.43 -22.83 -5.12
N ILE A 187 -10.90 -23.33 -3.96
CA ILE A 187 -12.29 -23.79 -3.78
C ILE A 187 -13.26 -22.63 -3.95
N TYR A 188 -12.99 -21.50 -3.31
CA TYR A 188 -13.80 -20.29 -3.42
C TYR A 188 -13.92 -19.81 -4.86
N LEU A 189 -12.82 -19.86 -5.60
CA LEU A 189 -12.75 -19.49 -7.00
C LEU A 189 -13.48 -20.48 -7.91
N LEU A 190 -13.37 -21.79 -7.67
CA LEU A 190 -14.08 -22.83 -8.44
C LEU A 190 -15.60 -22.77 -8.20
N ALA A 191 -16.01 -22.53 -6.95
CA ALA A 191 -17.41 -22.34 -6.59
C ALA A 191 -17.98 -21.08 -7.26
N GLY A 192 -17.22 -19.98 -7.25
CA GLY A 192 -17.66 -18.74 -7.88
C GLY A 192 -17.76 -18.81 -9.41
N ALA A 193 -16.78 -19.47 -10.05
CA ALA A 193 -16.80 -19.72 -11.47
C ALA A 193 -18.04 -20.54 -11.89
N THR A 194 -18.36 -21.59 -11.14
CA THR A 194 -19.53 -22.44 -11.38
C THR A 194 -20.82 -21.64 -11.23
N ALA A 195 -20.93 -20.83 -10.18
CA ALA A 195 -22.14 -20.07 -9.91
C ALA A 195 -22.43 -18.98 -10.95
N ALA A 196 -21.42 -18.28 -11.46
CA ALA A 196 -21.64 -17.30 -12.52
C ALA A 196 -21.96 -17.96 -13.88
N ALA A 197 -21.40 -19.15 -14.16
CA ALA A 197 -21.78 -19.95 -15.33
C ALA A 197 -23.23 -20.45 -15.25
N VAL A 198 -23.65 -20.94 -14.08
CA VAL A 198 -25.03 -21.36 -13.80
C VAL A 198 -25.97 -20.16 -13.73
N GLY A 199 -25.53 -19.02 -13.22
CA GLY A 199 -26.38 -17.86 -13.02
C GLY A 199 -26.83 -17.18 -14.31
N THR A 200 -26.07 -17.38 -15.39
CA THR A 200 -26.42 -16.97 -16.75
C THR A 200 -27.42 -17.94 -17.41
N TYR A 201 -27.55 -19.18 -16.90
CA TYR A 201 -28.37 -20.24 -17.49
C TYR A 201 -29.89 -20.00 -17.41
N PRO A 202 -30.48 -19.46 -16.33
CA PRO A 202 -31.88 -19.05 -16.32
C PRO A 202 -32.24 -18.13 -17.50
N TYR A 203 -31.31 -17.27 -17.93
CA TYR A 203 -31.51 -16.39 -19.07
C TYR A 203 -31.53 -17.12 -20.42
N LEU A 204 -30.91 -18.30 -20.53
CA LEU A 204 -30.99 -19.14 -21.72
C LEU A 204 -32.32 -19.92 -21.78
N LEU A 205 -33.00 -20.09 -20.64
CA LEU A 205 -34.30 -20.78 -20.54
C LEU A 205 -35.50 -19.88 -20.86
N TYR A 206 -35.31 -18.57 -21.02
CA TYR A 206 -36.35 -17.68 -21.54
C TYR A 206 -36.88 -18.20 -22.90
N GLY A 207 -38.20 -18.22 -23.03
CA GLY A 207 -38.90 -18.75 -24.22
C GLY A 207 -39.27 -20.24 -24.16
N SER A 208 -39.02 -20.94 -23.04
CA SER A 208 -39.59 -22.27 -22.82
C SER A 208 -41.02 -22.18 -22.25
N GLU A 209 -41.99 -22.84 -22.90
CA GLU A 209 -43.43 -22.82 -22.51
C GLU A 209 -43.72 -23.40 -21.11
N VAL A 210 -42.72 -24.00 -20.46
CA VAL A 210 -42.85 -24.59 -19.12
C VAL A 210 -42.91 -23.51 -18.05
N PHE A 211 -42.13 -22.43 -18.17
CA PHE A 211 -42.05 -21.37 -17.16
C PHE A 211 -43.06 -20.24 -17.36
N SER A 212 -43.70 -20.15 -18.53
CA SER A 212 -44.84 -19.24 -18.74
C SER A 212 -46.06 -19.64 -17.91
N LYS A 213 -46.17 -20.92 -17.51
CA LYS A 213 -47.29 -21.46 -16.72
C LYS A 213 -47.13 -21.28 -15.21
N ILE A 214 -45.92 -21.02 -14.70
CA ILE A 214 -45.67 -20.81 -13.25
C ILE A 214 -44.71 -19.62 -13.01
N PRO A 215 -45.17 -18.37 -13.18
CA PRO A 215 -44.33 -17.17 -13.05
C PRO A 215 -43.69 -16.99 -11.67
N LEU A 216 -44.36 -17.44 -10.61
CA LEU A 216 -43.87 -17.28 -9.23
C LEU A 216 -42.57 -18.09 -8.97
N ILE A 217 -42.53 -19.36 -9.39
CA ILE A 217 -41.33 -20.22 -9.28
C ILE A 217 -40.20 -19.64 -10.13
N PHE A 218 -40.54 -19.15 -11.31
CA PHE A 218 -39.58 -18.52 -12.21
C PHE A 218 -38.86 -17.33 -11.54
N TRP A 219 -39.61 -16.37 -10.97
CA TRP A 219 -39.02 -15.21 -10.30
C TRP A 219 -38.22 -15.56 -9.04
N MET A 220 -38.63 -16.59 -8.29
CA MET A 220 -37.86 -17.10 -7.15
C MET A 220 -36.52 -17.70 -7.60
N LEU A 221 -36.51 -18.49 -8.67
CA LEU A 221 -35.30 -19.11 -9.20
C LEU A 221 -34.32 -18.06 -9.74
N VAL A 222 -34.81 -17.05 -10.47
CA VAL A 222 -33.98 -15.92 -10.93
C VAL A 222 -33.44 -15.12 -9.74
N SER A 223 -34.25 -14.85 -8.72
CA SER A 223 -33.81 -14.13 -7.52
C SER A 223 -32.70 -14.89 -6.78
N LEU A 224 -32.88 -16.21 -6.57
CA LEU A 224 -31.90 -17.07 -5.92
C LEU A 224 -30.59 -17.14 -6.72
N SER A 225 -30.71 -17.26 -8.05
CA SER A 225 -29.58 -17.21 -8.97
C SER A 225 -28.80 -15.90 -8.84
N SER A 226 -29.50 -14.75 -8.84
CA SER A 226 -28.88 -13.42 -8.71
C SER A 226 -28.17 -13.23 -7.37
N ILE A 227 -28.77 -13.68 -6.25
CA ILE A 227 -28.10 -13.68 -4.94
C ILE A 227 -26.82 -14.53 -4.98
N GLY A 228 -26.93 -15.72 -5.56
CA GLY A 228 -25.79 -16.62 -5.78
C GLY A 228 -24.68 -15.92 -6.53
N VAL A 229 -24.96 -15.39 -7.73
CA VAL A 229 -23.98 -14.69 -8.56
C VAL A 229 -23.35 -13.52 -7.82
N ALA A 230 -24.13 -12.64 -7.19
CA ALA A 230 -23.57 -11.51 -6.43
C ALA A 230 -22.60 -11.97 -5.33
N GLY A 231 -23.02 -12.94 -4.50
CA GLY A 231 -22.18 -13.47 -3.42
C GLY A 231 -20.91 -14.14 -3.96
N PHE A 232 -21.04 -14.91 -5.03
CA PHE A 232 -19.91 -15.60 -5.65
C PHE A 232 -18.94 -14.66 -6.37
N LEU A 233 -19.40 -13.55 -6.94
CA LEU A 233 -18.53 -12.50 -7.48
C LEU A 233 -17.68 -11.84 -6.39
N VAL A 234 -18.25 -11.61 -5.19
CA VAL A 234 -17.51 -11.09 -4.04
C VAL A 234 -16.47 -12.10 -3.58
N VAL A 235 -16.85 -13.37 -3.44
CA VAL A 235 -15.94 -14.46 -3.05
C VAL A 235 -14.81 -14.68 -4.08
N MET A 236 -15.12 -14.54 -5.36
CA MET A 236 -14.15 -14.64 -6.46
C MET A 236 -13.20 -13.45 -6.45
N THR A 237 -13.70 -12.22 -6.32
CA THR A 237 -12.86 -11.01 -6.17
C THR A 237 -11.95 -11.12 -4.95
N TYR A 238 -12.47 -11.64 -3.84
CA TYR A 238 -11.67 -11.92 -2.65
C TYR A 238 -10.55 -12.90 -2.92
N SER A 239 -10.82 -13.98 -3.66
CA SER A 239 -9.79 -14.97 -3.97
C SER A 239 -8.75 -14.42 -4.94
N VAL A 240 -9.19 -13.61 -5.91
CA VAL A 240 -8.34 -13.02 -6.95
C VAL A 240 -7.48 -11.87 -6.42
N SER A 241 -7.95 -11.11 -5.43
CA SER A 241 -7.23 -9.97 -4.87
C SER A 241 -5.93 -10.33 -4.13
N PHE A 242 -5.69 -11.62 -3.84
CA PHE A 242 -4.41 -12.07 -3.30
C PHE A 242 -3.36 -12.42 -4.37
N PHE A 243 -3.74 -12.52 -5.65
CA PHE A 243 -2.75 -12.75 -6.71
C PHE A 243 -2.07 -11.42 -7.07
N GLY A 244 -0.74 -11.39 -7.00
CA GLY A 244 0.07 -10.21 -7.36
C GLY A 244 0.19 -9.13 -6.30
N VAL A 245 -0.33 -9.36 -5.08
CA VAL A 245 -0.30 -8.36 -4.01
C VAL A 245 0.77 -8.71 -2.98
N THR A 246 1.58 -7.70 -2.64
CA THR A 246 2.64 -7.80 -1.63
C THR A 246 2.13 -7.53 -0.21
N TRP A 247 0.89 -7.07 -0.07
CA TRP A 247 0.28 -6.67 1.19
C TRP A 247 -0.05 -7.85 2.10
N PRO A 248 -0.10 -7.62 3.43
CA PRO A 248 -0.54 -8.63 4.37
C PRO A 248 -2.01 -8.99 4.15
N ASP A 249 -2.37 -10.25 4.42
CA ASP A 249 -3.73 -10.78 4.23
C ASP A 249 -4.82 -9.93 4.91
N ARG A 250 -4.50 -9.34 6.08
CA ARG A 250 -5.42 -8.46 6.84
C ARG A 250 -5.82 -7.21 6.06
N LEU A 251 -4.88 -6.63 5.32
CA LEU A 251 -5.08 -5.36 4.63
C LEU A 251 -5.94 -5.54 3.38
N VAL A 252 -5.70 -6.64 2.63
CA VAL A 252 -6.52 -7.01 1.47
C VAL A 252 -7.97 -7.23 1.89
N LYS A 253 -8.20 -7.95 2.99
CA LYS A 253 -9.56 -8.19 3.51
C LYS A 253 -10.26 -6.90 3.97
N SER A 254 -9.59 -6.07 4.77
CA SER A 254 -10.17 -4.80 5.25
C SER A 254 -10.53 -3.88 4.09
N ARG A 255 -9.62 -3.72 3.12
CA ARG A 255 -9.87 -2.86 1.94
C ARG A 255 -11.03 -3.36 1.08
N LEU A 256 -11.06 -4.65 0.78
CA LEU A 256 -12.16 -5.24 -0.01
C LEU A 256 -13.49 -5.12 0.73
N PHE A 257 -13.53 -5.34 2.05
CA PHE A 257 -14.74 -5.23 2.84
C PHE A 257 -15.25 -3.79 2.92
N LYS A 258 -14.37 -2.81 3.19
CA LYS A 258 -14.72 -1.39 3.19
C LYS A 258 -15.23 -0.95 1.81
N TRP A 259 -14.56 -1.37 0.73
CA TRP A 259 -15.01 -1.08 -0.63
C TRP A 259 -16.38 -1.69 -0.93
N PHE A 260 -16.59 -2.95 -0.55
CA PHE A 260 -17.86 -3.65 -0.74
C PHE A 260 -19.03 -3.03 0.03
N LEU A 261 -18.79 -2.63 1.28
CA LEU A 261 -19.79 -1.91 2.08
C LEU A 261 -20.12 -0.56 1.45
N ARG A 262 -19.09 0.24 1.11
CA ARG A 262 -19.25 1.62 0.65
C ARG A 262 -19.82 1.76 -0.77
N GLY A 263 -19.50 0.83 -1.67
CA GLY A 263 -19.93 0.89 -3.07
C GLY A 263 -21.14 -0.01 -3.34
N PRO A 264 -20.93 -1.33 -3.55
CA PRO A 264 -21.99 -2.26 -3.95
C PRO A 264 -23.19 -2.30 -3.02
N LEU A 265 -22.95 -2.41 -1.71
CA LEU A 265 -24.01 -2.62 -0.74
C LEU A 265 -24.87 -1.37 -0.56
N THR A 266 -24.25 -0.20 -0.37
CA THR A 266 -24.97 1.08 -0.28
C THR A 266 -25.80 1.35 -1.54
N ALA A 267 -25.21 1.23 -2.72
CA ALA A 267 -25.89 1.51 -3.99
C ALA A 267 -27.05 0.53 -4.24
N SER A 268 -26.89 -0.75 -3.89
CA SER A 268 -27.96 -1.75 -4.02
C SER A 268 -29.13 -1.48 -3.05
N ILE A 269 -28.84 -1.09 -1.80
CA ILE A 269 -29.87 -0.75 -0.80
C ILE A 269 -30.60 0.53 -1.19
N VAL A 270 -29.87 1.57 -1.60
CA VAL A 270 -30.45 2.84 -2.07
C VAL A 270 -31.33 2.60 -3.29
N LEU A 271 -30.87 1.79 -4.27
CA LEU A 271 -31.69 1.42 -5.41
C LEU A 271 -32.94 0.63 -5.00
N ALA A 272 -32.82 -0.31 -4.07
CA ALA A 272 -33.95 -1.10 -3.59
C ALA A 272 -35.03 -0.19 -2.97
N ILE A 273 -34.63 0.70 -2.07
CA ILE A 273 -35.54 1.60 -1.35
C ILE A 273 -36.19 2.60 -2.29
N THR A 274 -35.41 3.24 -3.17
CA THR A 274 -35.94 4.18 -4.16
C THR A 274 -36.91 3.49 -5.14
N THR A 275 -36.62 2.25 -5.53
CA THR A 275 -37.51 1.46 -6.40
C THR A 275 -38.82 1.11 -5.69
N ILE A 276 -38.76 0.73 -4.41
CA ILE A 276 -39.94 0.43 -3.59
C ILE A 276 -40.79 1.68 -3.40
N ILE A 277 -40.19 2.82 -3.01
CA ILE A 277 -40.90 4.09 -2.79
C ILE A 277 -41.54 4.59 -4.09
N ARG A 278 -40.81 4.55 -5.22
CA ARG A 278 -41.37 4.90 -6.52
C ARG A 278 -42.60 4.04 -6.85
N ARG A 279 -42.53 2.73 -6.60
CA ARG A 279 -43.64 1.81 -6.88
C ARG A 279 -44.83 2.04 -5.94
N LEU A 280 -44.60 2.38 -4.67
CA LEU A 280 -45.65 2.81 -3.75
C LEU A 280 -46.30 4.13 -4.19
N GLY A 281 -45.52 5.09 -4.67
CA GLY A 281 -46.03 6.37 -5.20
C GLY A 281 -46.97 6.19 -6.39
N VAL A 282 -46.65 5.28 -7.31
CA VAL A 282 -47.53 4.93 -8.44
C VAL A 282 -48.85 4.30 -7.98
N ILE A 283 -48.85 3.55 -6.86
CA ILE A 283 -50.09 2.99 -6.28
C ILE A 283 -50.98 4.09 -5.69
N TRP A 284 -50.39 5.19 -5.24
CA TRP A 284 -51.09 6.37 -4.70
C TRP A 284 -51.33 7.48 -5.74
N ASP A 285 -51.19 7.16 -7.04
CA ASP A 285 -51.44 8.06 -8.19
C ASP A 285 -50.51 9.30 -8.26
N GLU A 286 -49.40 9.31 -7.51
CA GLU A 286 -48.34 10.33 -7.60
C GLU A 286 -47.16 9.80 -8.41
N ALA A 287 -47.16 10.09 -9.72
CA ALA A 287 -46.09 9.68 -10.64
C ALA A 287 -44.73 10.33 -10.33
N TYR A 288 -44.72 11.56 -9.80
CA TYR A 288 -43.52 12.30 -9.38
C TYR A 288 -43.48 12.43 -7.86
N ASN A 289 -43.03 11.36 -7.23
CA ASN A 289 -42.94 11.32 -5.78
C ASN A 289 -41.61 11.97 -5.30
N ALA A 290 -41.71 13.18 -4.73
CA ALA A 290 -40.56 13.91 -4.15
C ALA A 290 -39.86 13.14 -3.01
N PHE A 291 -40.53 12.16 -2.41
CA PHE A 291 -39.91 11.25 -1.44
C PHE A 291 -38.82 10.36 -2.05
N VAL A 292 -38.81 10.11 -3.36
CA VAL A 292 -37.77 9.29 -4.02
C VAL A 292 -36.37 9.91 -3.89
N PRO A 293 -36.09 11.14 -4.34
CA PRO A 293 -34.77 11.76 -4.15
C PRO A 293 -34.44 12.03 -2.67
N ILE A 294 -35.42 12.40 -1.84
CA ILE A 294 -35.19 12.63 -0.40
C ILE A 294 -34.75 11.34 0.29
N SER A 295 -35.45 10.23 0.05
CA SER A 295 -35.09 8.91 0.60
C SER A 295 -33.77 8.40 0.02
N MET A 296 -33.46 8.70 -1.24
CA MET A 296 -32.17 8.38 -1.86
C MET A 296 -31.03 9.04 -1.09
N VAL A 297 -31.07 10.37 -0.93
CA VAL A 297 -30.03 11.12 -0.20
C VAL A 297 -29.98 10.69 1.26
N GLY A 298 -31.15 10.56 1.92
CA GLY A 298 -31.24 10.11 3.31
C GLY A 298 -30.62 8.73 3.53
N MET A 299 -30.85 7.78 2.62
CA MET A 299 -30.26 6.44 2.71
C MET A 299 -28.77 6.40 2.38
N ILE A 300 -28.29 7.25 1.46
CA ILE A 300 -26.85 7.38 1.22
C ILE A 300 -26.15 7.88 2.49
N LEU A 301 -26.66 8.95 3.10
CA LEU A 301 -26.09 9.53 4.32
C LEU A 301 -26.16 8.55 5.50
N LEU A 302 -27.31 7.88 5.67
CA LEU A 302 -27.50 6.88 6.72
C LEU A 302 -26.54 5.70 6.55
N MET A 303 -26.40 5.18 5.33
CA MET A 303 -25.47 4.07 5.07
C MET A 303 -24.02 4.48 5.30
N GLU A 304 -23.59 5.66 4.83
CA GLU A 304 -22.22 6.14 5.05
C GLU A 304 -21.93 6.36 6.55
N TYR A 305 -22.91 6.89 7.31
CA TYR A 305 -22.81 7.03 8.76
C TYR A 305 -22.69 5.68 9.46
N ILE A 306 -23.56 4.72 9.14
CA ILE A 306 -23.52 3.36 9.70
C ILE A 306 -22.18 2.69 9.39
N ILE A 307 -21.68 2.81 8.16
CA ILE A 307 -20.40 2.24 7.75
C ILE A 307 -19.25 2.86 8.55
N THR A 308 -19.26 4.18 8.74
CA THR A 308 -18.22 4.89 9.52
C THR A 308 -18.22 4.42 10.98
N LEU A 309 -19.39 4.28 11.59
CA LEU A 309 -19.53 3.84 12.98
C LEU A 309 -19.17 2.36 13.17
N LEU A 310 -19.58 1.50 12.23
CA LEU A 310 -19.35 0.06 12.32
C LEU A 310 -17.97 -0.39 11.81
N ALA A 311 -17.30 0.40 10.96
CA ALA A 311 -15.96 0.08 10.44
C ALA A 311 -14.96 -0.37 11.52
N PRO A 312 -14.75 0.38 12.64
CA PRO A 312 -13.80 -0.05 13.67
C PRO A 312 -14.21 -1.35 14.38
N ILE A 313 -15.51 -1.60 14.53
CA ILE A 313 -16.04 -2.81 15.17
C ILE A 313 -15.76 -4.04 14.29
N TRP A 314 -16.06 -3.96 12.99
CA TRP A 314 -15.80 -5.05 12.06
C TRP A 314 -14.32 -5.28 11.86
N GLU A 315 -13.51 -4.22 11.83
CA GLU A 315 -12.06 -4.38 11.76
C GLU A 315 -11.54 -5.15 12.97
N ARG A 316 -12.01 -4.79 14.18
CA ARG A 316 -11.68 -5.47 15.43
C ARG A 316 -12.15 -6.93 15.45
N LEU A 317 -13.32 -7.25 14.91
CA LEU A 317 -13.92 -8.60 14.96
C LEU A 317 -13.31 -9.56 13.91
N ILE A 318 -12.98 -9.08 12.71
CA ILE A 318 -12.59 -9.93 11.58
C ILE A 318 -11.06 -10.01 11.40
N PHE A 319 -10.30 -8.97 11.80
CA PHE A 319 -8.89 -8.81 11.37
C PHE A 319 -7.83 -8.83 12.48
N TYR A 320 -8.20 -8.71 13.75
CA TYR A 320 -7.23 -8.70 14.86
C TYR A 320 -7.26 -10.04 15.63
N GLY A 321 -6.36 -10.95 15.24
CA GLY A 321 -6.00 -12.14 16.03
C GLY A 321 -5.07 -11.80 17.20
N ASN A 322 -4.20 -12.73 17.58
CA ASN A 322 -3.33 -12.65 18.78
C ASN A 322 -2.40 -11.42 18.83
N ASP A 323 -2.16 -10.74 17.71
CA ASP A 323 -1.30 -9.53 17.57
C ASP A 323 -1.98 -8.23 18.06
N ARG A 324 -3.15 -8.35 18.71
CA ARG A 324 -3.98 -7.23 19.19
C ARG A 324 -3.25 -6.36 20.22
N LYS A 325 -2.37 -6.94 21.02
CA LYS A 325 -1.65 -6.21 22.08
C LYS A 325 -0.61 -5.28 21.47
N ASP A 326 0.21 -5.81 20.56
CA ASP A 326 1.36 -5.08 20.00
C ASP A 326 0.93 -3.87 19.17
N ILE A 327 -0.14 -4.00 18.36
CA ILE A 327 -0.64 -2.88 17.54
C ILE A 327 -1.33 -1.83 18.40
N ALA A 328 -2.10 -2.25 19.42
CA ALA A 328 -2.75 -1.31 20.33
C ALA A 328 -1.71 -0.50 21.13
N SER A 329 -0.59 -1.12 21.51
CA SER A 329 0.53 -0.43 22.16
C SER A 329 1.18 0.63 21.27
N ILE A 330 1.31 0.38 19.96
CA ILE A 330 1.85 1.37 19.01
C ILE A 330 0.85 2.52 18.79
N GLN A 331 -0.45 2.24 18.68
CA GLN A 331 -1.47 3.27 18.55
C GLN A 331 -1.59 4.13 19.82
N SER A 332 -1.51 3.50 21.01
CA SER A 332 -1.48 4.27 22.25
C SER A 332 -0.23 5.14 22.38
N LEU A 333 0.89 4.72 21.78
CA LEU A 333 2.08 5.57 21.68
C LEU A 333 1.75 6.82 20.84
N GLU A 334 1.19 6.65 19.63
CA GLU A 334 0.76 7.75 18.74
C GLU A 334 -0.13 8.77 19.47
N ASP A 335 -1.13 8.30 20.22
CA ASP A 335 -2.07 9.15 20.96
C ASP A 335 -1.44 9.92 22.14
N HIS A 336 -0.28 9.48 22.63
CA HIS A 336 0.39 10.05 23.81
C HIS A 336 1.81 10.58 23.52
N LEU A 337 2.19 10.72 22.25
CA LEU A 337 3.47 11.33 21.88
C LEU A 337 3.45 12.81 22.27
N LEU A 338 4.43 13.24 23.06
CA LEU A 338 4.70 14.66 23.27
C LEU A 338 5.39 15.20 22.03
N THR A 339 4.95 16.34 21.51
CA THR A 339 5.69 17.06 20.48
C THR A 339 6.72 18.00 21.11
N ARG A 340 7.72 18.47 20.34
CA ARG A 340 8.70 19.46 20.82
C ARG A 340 7.99 20.75 21.26
N SER A 341 6.92 21.15 20.56
CA SER A 341 6.11 22.32 20.90
C SER A 341 5.31 22.12 22.19
N ASP A 342 4.74 20.93 22.40
CA ASP A 342 3.98 20.66 23.64
C ASP A 342 4.92 20.68 24.86
N LEU A 343 6.14 20.13 24.71
CA LEU A 343 7.16 20.17 25.75
C LEU A 343 7.62 21.62 26.02
N SER A 344 7.94 22.41 24.99
CA SER A 344 8.39 23.79 25.20
C SER A 344 7.31 24.65 25.88
N GLN A 345 6.04 24.49 25.48
CA GLN A 345 4.92 25.20 26.08
C GLN A 345 4.71 24.78 27.54
N PHE A 346 4.83 23.49 27.85
CA PHE A 346 4.77 23.01 29.24
C PHE A 346 5.90 23.60 30.10
N LEU A 347 7.14 23.59 29.59
CA LEU A 347 8.29 24.17 30.30
C LEU A 347 8.14 25.68 30.50
N GLU A 348 7.52 26.39 29.55
CA GLU A 348 7.23 27.83 29.64
C GLU A 348 6.23 28.15 30.74
N ILE A 349 5.17 27.33 30.85
CA ILE A 349 4.20 27.44 31.95
C ILE A 349 4.89 27.21 33.30
N VAL A 350 5.79 26.23 33.39
CA VAL A 350 6.52 25.98 34.64
C VAL A 350 7.48 27.13 34.97
N ALA A 351 8.27 27.61 34.01
CA ALA A 351 9.19 28.73 34.20
C ALA A 351 8.43 30.02 34.59
N ALA A 352 7.30 30.30 33.95
CA ALA A 352 6.41 31.40 34.33
C ALA A 352 5.85 31.23 35.75
N SER A 353 5.43 30.02 36.12
CA SER A 353 4.93 29.73 37.47
C SER A 353 6.02 29.94 38.54
N ILE A 354 7.27 29.61 38.24
CA ILE A 354 8.42 29.89 39.12
C ILE A 354 8.64 31.40 39.26
N CYS A 355 8.57 32.15 38.15
CA CYS A 355 8.70 33.60 38.16
C CYS A 355 7.60 34.25 39.02
N ASP A 356 6.35 33.84 38.84
CA ASP A 356 5.20 34.37 39.56
C ASP A 356 5.24 34.02 41.06
N LEU A 357 5.68 32.79 41.40
CA LEU A 357 5.83 32.35 42.79
C LEU A 357 6.92 33.13 43.53
N LEU A 358 8.08 33.31 42.91
CA LEU A 358 9.25 33.95 43.52
C LEU A 358 9.31 35.47 43.34
N GLN A 359 8.46 36.01 42.47
CA GLN A 359 8.47 37.42 42.04
C GLN A 359 9.85 37.85 41.50
N VAL A 360 10.43 37.02 40.64
CA VAL A 360 11.75 37.25 40.01
C VAL A 360 11.61 37.69 38.55
N LYS A 361 12.65 38.33 38.01
CA LYS A 361 12.64 38.91 36.65
C LYS A 361 12.67 37.89 35.52
N GLY A 362 13.03 36.64 35.81
CA GLY A 362 13.00 35.57 34.85
C GLY A 362 13.37 34.21 35.45
N ALA A 363 13.13 33.16 34.67
CA ALA A 363 13.55 31.79 34.95
C ALA A 363 13.80 31.07 33.63
N PHE A 364 14.76 30.14 33.63
CA PHE A 364 15.11 29.37 32.45
C PHE A 364 15.18 27.87 32.78
N ILE A 365 14.89 27.06 31.77
CA ILE A 365 15.05 25.60 31.82
C ILE A 365 15.89 25.16 30.63
N ALA A 366 17.05 24.58 30.92
CA ALA A 366 18.01 24.08 29.96
C ALA A 366 18.11 22.56 30.00
N VAL A 367 18.31 21.92 28.85
CA VAL A 367 18.31 20.45 28.73
C VAL A 367 19.63 19.97 28.15
N MET A 368 20.10 18.84 28.65
CA MET A 368 21.34 18.22 28.19
C MET A 368 21.11 17.43 26.90
N ASN A 369 21.71 17.87 25.79
CA ASN A 369 21.69 17.15 24.51
C ASN A 369 23.13 16.89 24.03
N GLY A 370 23.57 15.62 24.00
CA GLY A 370 24.86 15.24 23.43
C GLY A 370 26.11 15.82 24.11
N GLY A 371 26.01 16.27 25.36
CA GLY A 371 27.11 16.93 26.08
C GLY A 371 27.15 18.45 25.95
N THR A 372 26.10 19.07 25.40
CA THR A 372 25.89 20.53 25.39
C THR A 372 24.54 20.87 26.02
N LEU A 373 24.46 21.99 26.75
CA LEU A 373 23.20 22.54 27.27
C LEU A 373 22.45 23.19 26.09
N GLU A 374 21.33 22.60 25.67
CA GLU A 374 20.43 23.20 24.70
C GLU A 374 19.28 23.86 25.46
N MET A 375 19.10 25.18 25.28
CA MET A 375 17.98 25.88 25.88
C MET A 375 16.68 25.45 25.20
N LEU A 376 15.71 24.95 25.99
CA LEU A 376 14.37 24.68 25.46
C LEU A 376 13.44 25.88 25.61
N THR A 377 13.52 26.61 26.73
CA THR A 377 12.61 27.72 27.05
C THR A 377 13.22 28.70 28.07
N THR A 378 12.93 30.00 27.87
CA THR A 378 13.16 31.08 28.85
C THR A 378 11.88 31.88 29.05
N THR A 379 11.62 32.31 30.28
CA THR A 379 10.57 33.28 30.61
C THR A 379 11.22 34.45 31.32
N GLY A 380 11.28 35.62 30.69
CA GLY A 380 11.95 36.82 31.24
C GLY A 380 13.12 37.32 30.37
N ASP A 381 14.09 38.00 30.99
CA ASP A 381 15.31 38.48 30.32
C ASP A 381 16.25 37.30 29.97
N ASP A 382 16.55 37.14 28.68
CA ASP A 382 17.34 36.04 28.09
C ASP A 382 18.87 36.32 28.11
N SER A 383 19.26 37.52 28.55
CA SER A 383 20.67 37.93 28.58
C SER A 383 21.52 37.09 29.54
N ASP A 384 20.99 36.77 30.72
CA ASP A 384 21.69 36.02 31.77
C ASP A 384 21.97 34.55 31.38
N PHE A 385 21.15 33.94 30.51
CA PHE A 385 21.40 32.58 30.03
C PHE A 385 22.51 32.50 28.98
N LYS A 386 22.66 33.52 28.12
CA LYS A 386 23.74 33.52 27.11
C LYS A 386 25.13 33.56 27.75
N ASP A 387 25.23 34.10 28.95
CA ASP A 387 26.45 34.08 29.76
C ASP A 387 26.69 32.69 30.40
N ILE A 388 25.60 31.95 30.72
CA ILE A 388 25.61 30.56 31.21
C ILE A 388 26.04 29.59 30.10
N GLU A 389 25.44 29.68 28.92
CA GLU A 389 25.68 28.80 27.75
C GLU A 389 27.14 28.84 27.27
N ASN A 390 27.78 30.01 27.35
CA ASN A 390 29.18 30.21 26.93
C ASN A 390 30.21 29.78 28.00
N SER A 391 29.78 29.43 29.20
CA SER A 391 30.68 29.06 30.31
C SER A 391 30.99 27.56 30.31
N GLY A 392 32.21 27.19 29.91
CA GLY A 392 32.68 25.81 29.97
C GLY A 392 32.75 25.23 31.40
N GLU A 393 32.84 26.09 32.42
CA GLU A 393 32.90 25.71 33.84
C GLU A 393 31.60 25.07 34.37
N LEU A 394 30.41 25.49 33.92
CA LEU A 394 29.14 24.88 34.33
C LEU A 394 28.94 23.50 33.70
N LEU A 395 29.46 23.30 32.49
CA LEU A 395 29.52 22.01 31.82
C LEU A 395 30.47 21.04 32.56
N GLU A 396 31.61 21.53 33.07
CA GLU A 396 32.50 20.73 33.91
C GLU A 396 31.89 20.46 35.31
N LEU A 397 31.26 21.45 35.95
CA LEU A 397 30.58 21.27 37.25
C LEU A 397 29.38 20.32 37.18
N SER A 398 28.65 20.30 36.05
CA SER A 398 27.52 19.40 35.83
C SER A 398 27.95 17.97 35.50
N LEU A 399 29.21 17.76 35.10
CA LEU A 399 29.83 16.46 34.82
C LEU A 399 30.66 15.90 35.99
N ASP A 400 31.09 16.74 36.95
CA ASP A 400 31.91 16.30 38.08
C ASP A 400 31.05 15.79 39.25
N ASP A 401 31.12 14.47 39.49
CA ASP A 401 30.36 13.73 40.50
C ASP A 401 30.66 14.19 41.95
N LYS A 402 31.71 15.00 42.15
CA LYS A 402 32.19 15.47 43.46
C LYS A 402 31.65 16.85 43.89
N ALA A 403 31.06 17.62 42.99
CA ALA A 403 30.34 18.86 43.34
C ALA A 403 28.93 18.56 43.88
N ARG A 404 28.46 17.31 43.69
CA ARG A 404 27.23 16.81 44.30
C ARG A 404 27.41 16.73 45.83
N ILE A 405 26.37 17.17 46.55
CA ILE A 405 26.13 16.97 47.99
C ILE A 405 26.65 18.09 48.92
N LYS A 406 26.25 19.34 48.65
CA LYS A 406 25.93 20.31 49.71
C LYS A 406 24.71 21.15 49.32
N GLY A 407 23.53 20.52 49.38
CA GLY A 407 22.23 21.16 49.15
C GLY A 407 21.52 20.70 47.88
N GLU A 408 20.20 20.81 47.89
CA GLU A 408 19.30 20.54 46.74
C GLU A 408 19.37 21.64 45.66
N PHE A 409 20.14 22.70 45.91
CA PHE A 409 20.29 23.88 45.06
C PHE A 409 21.78 24.26 44.99
N PHE A 410 22.20 24.90 43.89
CA PHE A 410 23.54 25.46 43.75
C PHE A 410 23.49 26.90 43.24
N TYR A 411 24.28 27.78 43.87
CA TYR A 411 24.38 29.19 43.48
C TYR A 411 25.46 29.37 42.42
N TRP A 412 25.16 30.14 41.37
CA TRP A 412 26.11 30.50 40.33
C TRP A 412 25.75 31.86 39.72
N ASN A 413 26.69 32.82 39.67
CA ASN A 413 26.53 34.17 39.13
C ASN A 413 25.18 34.84 39.46
N GLY A 414 24.80 34.89 40.75
CA GLY A 414 23.55 35.53 41.19
C GLY A 414 22.26 34.77 40.85
N HIS A 415 22.39 33.51 40.43
CA HIS A 415 21.28 32.62 40.14
C HIS A 415 21.32 31.40 41.05
N LEU A 416 20.15 30.95 41.49
CA LEU A 416 19.95 29.67 42.13
C LEU A 416 19.57 28.65 41.07
N LEU A 417 20.30 27.54 41.02
CA LEU A 417 20.16 26.49 40.04
C LEU A 417 19.74 25.18 40.70
N ILE A 418 18.83 24.48 40.05
CA ILE A 418 18.27 23.20 40.45
C ILE A 418 18.67 22.18 39.39
N PRO A 419 19.42 21.12 39.78
CA PRO A 419 19.79 20.08 38.84
C PRO A 419 18.59 19.16 38.62
N LEU A 420 18.16 19.02 37.36
CA LEU A 420 17.08 18.13 36.98
C LEU A 420 17.69 16.76 36.70
N THR A 421 17.54 15.83 37.63
CA THR A 421 18.22 14.53 37.58
C THR A 421 17.23 13.38 37.49
N TYR A 422 17.67 12.27 36.91
CA TYR A 422 16.90 11.05 36.80
C TYR A 422 17.75 9.85 37.17
N ASP A 423 17.31 9.10 38.17
CA ASP A 423 17.94 7.84 38.54
C ASP A 423 17.49 6.72 37.59
N ASP A 424 18.35 6.39 36.64
CA ASP A 424 18.16 5.23 35.77
C ASP A 424 18.70 3.99 36.47
N SER A 425 17.83 3.01 36.70
CA SER A 425 18.17 1.71 37.29
C SER A 425 19.38 1.00 36.65
N GLN A 426 19.72 1.33 35.40
CA GLN A 426 20.85 0.74 34.67
C GLN A 426 22.08 1.66 34.54
N ASN A 427 21.92 2.98 34.56
CA ASN A 427 23.00 3.95 34.30
C ASN A 427 23.30 4.90 35.47
N GLY A 428 22.58 4.76 36.59
CA GLY A 428 22.70 5.64 37.76
C GLY A 428 22.05 7.01 37.56
N ASN A 429 22.39 7.96 38.44
CA ASN A 429 21.77 9.28 38.46
C ASN A 429 22.27 10.18 37.31
N MET A 430 21.46 10.29 36.27
CA MET A 430 21.73 11.03 35.04
C MET A 430 21.18 12.46 35.12
N LEU A 431 21.97 13.46 34.73
CA LEU A 431 21.49 14.83 34.59
C LEU A 431 20.70 14.98 33.28
N LEU A 432 19.42 15.35 33.40
CA LEU A 432 18.54 15.65 32.26
C LEU A 432 18.64 17.12 31.84
N GLY A 433 18.86 18.02 32.79
CA GLY A 433 18.88 19.45 32.54
C GLY A 433 19.12 20.27 33.81
N LEU A 434 18.97 21.59 33.69
CA LEU A 434 19.11 22.57 34.76
C LEU A 434 17.93 23.53 34.71
N CYS A 435 17.36 23.84 35.88
CA CYS A 435 16.40 24.92 36.05
C CYS A 435 17.08 26.03 36.84
N GLY A 436 16.97 27.28 36.41
CA GLY A 436 17.63 28.40 37.07
C GLY A 436 16.78 29.66 37.13
N PHE A 437 16.98 30.44 38.19
CA PHE A 437 16.33 31.74 38.39
C PHE A 437 17.23 32.69 39.21
N PRO A 438 17.13 34.01 39.03
CA PRO A 438 17.89 34.98 39.81
C PRO A 438 17.49 34.93 41.29
N TRP A 439 18.46 34.78 42.18
CA TRP A 439 18.23 34.78 43.62
C TRP A 439 19.49 35.19 44.38
N ASP A 440 19.32 36.07 45.37
CA ASP A 440 20.42 36.54 46.21
C ASP A 440 20.74 35.53 47.31
N GLU A 441 22.02 35.24 47.54
CA GLU A 441 22.48 34.23 48.51
C GLU A 441 22.07 34.56 49.96
N ASP A 442 21.93 35.85 50.29
CA ASP A 442 21.53 36.35 51.60
C ASP A 442 20.00 36.39 51.82
N ARG A 443 19.19 36.06 50.79
CA ARG A 443 17.72 36.10 50.85
C ARG A 443 17.17 34.74 51.26
N GLU A 444 16.66 34.63 52.49
CA GLU A 444 15.95 33.42 52.95
C GLU A 444 14.66 33.20 52.15
N MET A 445 14.47 31.96 51.70
CA MET A 445 13.31 31.55 50.92
C MET A 445 12.30 30.84 51.84
N GLU A 446 11.02 31.21 51.74
CA GLU A 446 9.97 30.60 52.55
C GLU A 446 9.85 29.10 52.26
N GLU A 447 9.60 28.31 53.31
CA GLU A 447 9.55 26.84 53.24
C GLU A 447 8.44 26.36 52.29
N GLU A 448 7.30 27.07 52.23
CA GLU A 448 6.19 26.79 51.31
C GLU A 448 6.55 27.04 49.83
N HIS A 449 7.32 28.09 49.54
CA HIS A 449 7.83 28.34 48.20
C HIS A 449 8.84 27.27 47.80
N LEU A 450 9.66 26.81 48.74
CA LEU A 450 10.68 25.79 48.50
C LEU A 450 10.04 24.43 48.17
N GLU A 451 8.97 24.03 48.87
CA GLU A 451 8.19 22.84 48.52
C GLU A 451 7.52 22.95 47.15
N SER A 452 6.94 24.12 46.84
CA SER A 452 6.29 24.37 45.55
C SER A 452 7.27 24.29 44.38
N ILE A 453 8.47 24.84 44.53
CA ILE A 453 9.53 24.75 43.51
C ILE A 453 10.01 23.33 43.32
N LYS A 454 10.21 22.56 44.41
CA LYS A 454 10.57 21.15 44.31
C LYS A 454 9.53 20.37 43.50
N LEU A 455 8.25 20.65 43.72
CA LEU A 455 7.17 20.00 42.99
C LEU A 455 7.14 20.38 41.50
N LEU A 456 7.43 21.65 41.17
CA LEU A 456 7.58 22.11 39.78
C LEU A 456 8.80 21.48 39.11
N ALA A 457 9.96 21.46 39.78
CA ALA A 457 11.17 20.82 39.29
C ALA A 457 10.95 19.32 39.03
N TYR A 458 10.30 18.61 39.95
CA TYR A 458 9.94 17.20 39.78
C TYR A 458 9.03 16.95 38.56
N ARG A 459 8.07 17.84 38.29
CA ARG A 459 7.22 17.74 37.08
C ARG A 459 8.02 17.93 35.79
N VAL A 460 8.99 18.85 35.80
CA VAL A 460 9.90 19.07 34.68
C VAL A 460 10.78 17.83 34.47
N GLU A 461 11.30 17.21 35.54
CA GLU A 461 12.07 15.97 35.45
C GLU A 461 11.28 14.84 34.78
N ILE A 462 10.01 14.63 35.15
CA ILE A 462 9.13 13.64 34.50
C ILE A 462 8.97 13.94 33.01
N ALA A 463 8.65 15.18 32.65
CA ALA A 463 8.40 15.55 31.26
C ALA A 463 9.66 15.37 30.38
N LEU A 464 10.84 15.76 30.90
CA LEU A 464 12.12 15.60 30.21
C LEU A 464 12.52 14.13 30.08
N ARG A 465 12.26 13.31 31.10
CA ARG A 465 12.46 11.86 31.06
C ARG A 465 11.60 11.21 29.99
N ASP A 466 10.30 11.50 29.98
CA ASP A 466 9.36 10.92 29.01
C ASP A 466 9.73 11.31 27.58
N TRP A 467 10.08 12.58 27.37
CA TRP A 467 10.60 13.06 26.08
C TRP A 467 11.84 12.29 25.62
N ARG A 468 12.81 12.05 26.52
CA ARG A 468 14.03 11.29 26.21
C ARG A 468 13.73 9.84 25.85
N LEU A 469 12.84 9.17 26.59
CA LEU A 469 12.41 7.80 26.29
C LEU A 469 11.73 7.73 24.91
N GLN A 470 10.88 8.71 24.58
CA GLN A 470 10.25 8.81 23.28
C GLN A 470 11.27 8.95 22.15
N GLN A 471 12.30 9.80 22.31
CA GLN A 471 13.39 9.95 21.33
C GLN A 471 14.15 8.63 21.10
N GLN A 472 14.38 7.86 22.16
CA GLN A 472 15.02 6.53 22.06
C GLN A 472 14.17 5.53 21.29
N VAL A 473 12.84 5.52 21.51
CA VAL A 473 11.91 4.66 20.77
C VAL A 473 11.89 5.04 19.29
N ILE A 474 11.83 6.33 18.95
CA ILE A 474 11.83 6.82 17.57
C ILE A 474 13.11 6.39 16.85
N ARG A 475 14.29 6.62 17.45
CA ARG A 475 15.58 6.18 16.87
C ARG A 475 15.64 4.66 16.66
N SER A 476 15.06 3.90 17.59
CA SER A 476 14.98 2.44 17.46
C SER A 476 14.07 2.04 16.29
N MET A 477 12.94 2.74 16.09
CA MET A 477 12.04 2.51 14.96
C MET A 477 12.67 2.87 13.60
N GLU A 478 13.39 3.98 13.52
CA GLU A 478 14.15 4.38 12.33
C GLU A 478 15.16 3.30 11.93
N SER A 479 15.80 2.65 12.91
CA SER A 479 16.71 1.52 12.67
C SER A 479 16.02 0.25 12.16
N LEU A 480 14.72 0.08 12.43
CA LEU A 480 13.93 -1.10 12.04
C LEU A 480 13.28 -0.99 10.65
N GLN A 481 13.02 0.24 10.15
CA GLN A 481 12.43 0.46 8.82
C GLN A 481 13.15 -0.28 7.67
N PRO A 482 14.50 -0.30 7.59
CA PRO A 482 15.22 -1.01 6.53
C PRO A 482 14.93 -2.52 6.52
N GLN A 483 14.83 -3.13 7.71
CA GLN A 483 14.61 -4.57 7.86
C GLN A 483 13.19 -4.97 7.48
N VAL A 484 12.20 -4.14 7.83
CA VAL A 484 10.79 -4.35 7.44
C VAL A 484 10.61 -4.20 5.93
N ALA A 485 11.27 -3.23 5.30
CA ALA A 485 11.26 -3.05 3.85
C ALA A 485 11.84 -4.28 3.13
N LEU A 486 12.97 -4.81 3.61
CA LEU A 486 13.58 -6.03 3.08
C LEU A 486 12.64 -7.24 3.23
N ILE A 487 12.00 -7.44 4.38
CA ILE A 487 11.02 -8.53 4.57
C ILE A 487 9.81 -8.36 3.65
N GLN A 488 9.34 -7.14 3.42
CA GLN A 488 8.25 -6.87 2.48
C GLN A 488 8.66 -7.14 1.03
N GLN A 489 9.89 -6.81 0.64
CA GLN A 489 10.47 -7.12 -0.67
C GLN A 489 10.66 -8.64 -0.84
N LEU A 490 11.20 -9.34 0.15
CA LEU A 490 11.34 -10.79 0.14
C LEU A 490 9.98 -11.50 0.10
N ARG A 491 8.98 -10.98 0.82
CA ARG A 491 7.62 -11.52 0.76
C ARG A 491 6.97 -11.27 -0.59
N ALA A 492 7.17 -10.09 -1.19
CA ALA A 492 6.74 -9.76 -2.55
C ALA A 492 7.35 -10.73 -3.57
N ALA A 493 8.66 -10.99 -3.49
CA ALA A 493 9.37 -11.92 -4.35
C ALA A 493 8.93 -13.38 -4.13
N SER A 494 8.59 -13.77 -2.89
CA SER A 494 8.12 -15.12 -2.56
C SER A 494 6.67 -15.40 -2.95
N SER A 495 5.89 -14.34 -3.22
CA SER A 495 4.45 -14.39 -3.52
C SER A 495 4.18 -14.85 -4.96
N TYR A 496 4.55 -16.10 -5.28
CA TYR A 496 4.01 -16.90 -6.38
C TYR A 496 4.80 -17.06 -7.68
N ASN A 497 6.04 -16.62 -7.81
CA ASN A 497 6.85 -16.96 -8.98
C ASN A 497 8.15 -17.71 -8.64
N LYS A 498 8.01 -18.98 -8.21
CA LYS A 498 9.15 -19.89 -7.95
C LYS A 498 10.08 -20.10 -9.15
N THR A 499 9.71 -19.64 -10.34
CA THR A 499 10.51 -19.81 -11.56
C THR A 499 11.13 -18.50 -12.06
N SER A 500 10.58 -17.32 -11.74
CA SER A 500 11.23 -16.03 -12.10
C SER A 500 12.18 -15.50 -11.03
N VAL A 501 12.09 -15.99 -9.79
CA VAL A 501 13.07 -15.66 -8.73
C VAL A 501 14.49 -16.14 -9.10
N LEU A 502 14.62 -17.06 -10.06
CA LEU A 502 15.91 -17.51 -10.59
C LEU A 502 16.38 -16.73 -11.83
N MET A 503 15.59 -15.79 -12.36
CA MET A 503 15.89 -15.13 -13.65
C MET A 503 15.75 -13.61 -13.65
N ASP A 504 15.33 -12.98 -12.55
CA ASP A 504 15.25 -11.51 -12.44
C ASP A 504 15.88 -11.07 -11.12
N GLU A 505 17.21 -11.00 -11.13
CA GLU A 505 18.01 -10.47 -10.04
C GLU A 505 18.48 -9.05 -10.36
N VAL A 506 17.96 -8.13 -9.53
CA VAL A 506 18.47 -6.80 -9.14
C VAL A 506 18.35 -5.64 -10.15
N ASP A 507 17.28 -4.85 -10.01
CA ASP A 507 17.34 -3.40 -10.24
C ASP A 507 17.90 -2.76 -8.96
N LEU A 508 19.15 -2.30 -9.01
CA LEU A 508 19.77 -1.56 -7.91
C LEU A 508 19.26 -0.11 -7.93
N PRO A 509 18.73 0.45 -6.83
CA PRO A 509 18.48 1.88 -6.75
C PRO A 509 19.80 2.65 -6.94
N GLU A 510 19.84 3.56 -7.93
CA GLU A 510 21.06 4.28 -8.33
C GLU A 510 21.74 5.05 -7.18
N GLU A 511 20.98 5.54 -6.19
CA GLU A 511 21.52 6.31 -5.05
C GLU A 511 22.34 5.45 -4.06
N ASP A 512 21.90 4.22 -3.78
CA ASP A 512 22.62 3.31 -2.88
C ASP A 512 23.92 2.81 -3.51
N PHE A 513 23.94 2.67 -4.85
CA PHE A 513 25.11 2.21 -5.59
C PHE A 513 26.28 3.21 -5.54
N VAL A 514 26.01 4.51 -5.68
CA VAL A 514 27.03 5.56 -5.56
C VAL A 514 27.66 5.57 -4.16
N SER A 515 26.86 5.31 -3.12
CA SER A 515 27.34 5.18 -1.74
C SER A 515 28.32 4.01 -1.58
N TRP A 516 28.00 2.85 -2.14
CA TRP A 516 28.88 1.68 -2.09
C TRP A 516 30.18 1.89 -2.87
N VAL A 517 30.14 2.53 -4.04
CA VAL A 517 31.33 2.88 -4.82
C VAL A 517 32.23 3.85 -4.04
N LYS A 518 31.65 4.85 -3.39
CA LYS A 518 32.38 5.78 -2.52
C LYS A 518 33.07 5.06 -1.35
N ASP A 519 32.35 4.17 -0.68
CA ASP A 519 32.84 3.43 0.48
C ASP A 519 33.96 2.44 0.12
N ALA A 520 33.85 1.80 -1.04
CA ALA A 520 34.88 0.94 -1.61
C ALA A 520 36.13 1.72 -2.04
N LEU A 521 35.98 2.85 -2.73
CA LEU A 521 37.09 3.72 -3.12
C LEU A 521 37.80 4.35 -1.93
N SER A 522 37.07 4.70 -0.86
CA SER A 522 37.65 5.25 0.37
C SER A 522 38.56 4.23 1.08
N HIS A 523 38.27 2.93 0.92
CA HIS A 523 39.06 1.83 1.47
C HIS A 523 39.80 1.04 0.38
N TYR A 524 40.17 1.69 -0.74
CA TYR A 524 40.80 1.06 -1.91
C TYR A 524 42.07 0.25 -1.55
N TRP A 525 42.86 0.74 -0.59
CA TRP A 525 44.09 0.10 -0.10
C TRP A 525 43.86 -0.89 1.06
N GLY A 526 42.62 -1.11 1.49
CA GLY A 526 42.24 -2.06 2.54
C GLY A 526 41.24 -1.48 3.54
N GLY A 527 40.31 -2.31 4.00
CA GLY A 527 39.30 -1.97 5.00
C GLY A 527 38.01 -2.80 4.85
N PRO A 528 37.18 -2.90 5.90
CA PRO A 528 35.98 -3.74 5.89
C PRO A 528 35.01 -3.33 4.75
N LYS A 529 34.94 -2.04 4.42
CA LYS A 529 34.03 -1.56 3.36
C LYS A 529 34.43 -1.95 1.93
N LEU A 530 35.67 -2.41 1.70
CA LEU A 530 36.07 -3.00 0.42
C LEU A 530 35.88 -4.52 0.44
N THR A 531 36.26 -5.18 1.54
CA THR A 531 36.21 -6.65 1.68
C THR A 531 34.79 -7.20 1.87
N GLU A 532 33.87 -6.40 2.41
CA GLU A 532 32.46 -6.74 2.64
C GLU A 532 31.54 -5.94 1.71
N SER A 533 32.08 -5.37 0.64
CA SER A 533 31.31 -4.53 -0.28
C SER A 533 30.27 -5.36 -1.04
N PRO A 534 29.00 -4.90 -1.14
CA PRO A 534 28.00 -5.51 -2.03
C PRO A 534 28.46 -5.59 -3.50
N LEU A 535 29.43 -4.75 -3.90
CA LEU A 535 30.00 -4.72 -5.25
C LEU A 535 30.76 -6.00 -5.62
N LEU A 536 31.18 -6.82 -4.65
CA LEU A 536 31.86 -8.09 -4.90
C LEU A 536 30.97 -9.13 -5.60
N ASN A 537 29.65 -8.96 -5.53
CA ASN A 537 28.66 -9.85 -6.14
C ASN A 537 28.37 -9.50 -7.61
N LEU A 538 28.97 -8.46 -8.18
CA LEU A 538 28.76 -8.08 -9.57
C LEU A 538 29.40 -9.11 -10.53
N ASN A 539 28.74 -9.39 -11.66
CA ASN A 539 29.22 -10.39 -12.62
C ASN A 539 30.54 -9.98 -13.25
N ILE A 540 30.79 -8.69 -13.44
CA ILE A 540 32.10 -8.17 -13.89
C ILE A 540 33.23 -8.50 -12.91
N VAL A 541 32.97 -8.44 -11.61
CA VAL A 541 33.97 -8.75 -10.57
C VAL A 541 34.18 -10.27 -10.49
N GLN A 542 33.10 -11.04 -10.62
CA GLN A 542 33.15 -12.51 -10.71
C GLN A 542 33.88 -13.01 -11.97
N SER A 543 33.81 -12.26 -13.06
CA SER A 543 34.54 -12.57 -14.30
C SER A 543 36.02 -12.22 -14.17
N ALA A 544 36.34 -11.05 -13.61
CA ALA A 544 37.71 -10.57 -13.37
C ALA A 544 38.46 -11.36 -12.27
N LEU A 545 37.77 -12.20 -11.49
CA LEU A 545 38.35 -13.06 -10.47
C LEU A 545 39.36 -14.06 -11.05
N LYS A 546 39.15 -14.52 -12.30
CA LYS A 546 40.07 -15.44 -12.99
C LYS A 546 41.41 -14.79 -13.30
N ASP A 547 41.40 -13.50 -13.58
CA ASP A 547 42.59 -12.74 -13.97
C ASP A 547 43.33 -12.14 -12.76
N ASN A 548 42.76 -12.23 -11.55
CA ASN A 548 43.28 -11.63 -10.32
C ASN A 548 43.50 -12.67 -9.21
N ASP A 549 44.12 -13.81 -9.55
CA ASP A 549 44.57 -14.87 -8.63
C ASP A 549 43.47 -15.42 -7.69
N GLY A 550 42.20 -15.34 -8.09
CA GLY A 550 41.08 -15.82 -7.28
C GLY A 550 40.78 -14.97 -6.03
N ASN A 551 41.35 -13.77 -5.90
CA ASN A 551 41.07 -12.86 -4.79
C ASN A 551 39.98 -11.83 -5.17
N PRO A 552 38.79 -11.89 -4.55
CA PRO A 552 37.65 -11.04 -4.93
C PRO A 552 37.91 -9.56 -4.62
N THR A 553 38.70 -9.26 -3.59
CA THR A 553 39.09 -7.88 -3.22
C THR A 553 40.02 -7.28 -4.28
N ASN A 554 40.95 -8.07 -4.83
CA ASN A 554 41.84 -7.61 -5.89
C ASN A 554 41.09 -7.45 -7.22
N ALA A 555 40.16 -8.36 -7.53
CA ALA A 555 39.30 -8.24 -8.70
C ALA A 555 38.43 -6.97 -8.64
N LEU A 556 37.81 -6.67 -7.49
CA LEU A 556 37.06 -5.43 -7.30
C LEU A 556 37.97 -4.19 -7.44
N ARG A 557 39.20 -4.25 -6.92
CA ARG A 557 40.18 -3.16 -7.07
C ARG A 557 40.52 -2.90 -8.54
N ALA A 558 40.72 -3.96 -9.32
CA ALA A 558 40.98 -3.87 -10.75
C ALA A 558 39.79 -3.20 -11.48
N ILE A 559 38.56 -3.66 -11.22
CA ILE A 559 37.35 -3.09 -11.83
C ILE A 559 37.14 -1.62 -11.44
N LEU A 560 37.39 -1.24 -10.18
CA LEU A 560 37.32 0.17 -9.75
C LEU A 560 38.36 1.03 -10.47
N LYS A 561 39.57 0.50 -10.70
CA LYS A 561 40.62 1.20 -11.45
C LYS A 561 40.25 1.34 -12.93
N ASP A 562 39.73 0.30 -13.55
CA ASP A 562 39.31 0.32 -14.95
C ASP A 562 38.13 1.28 -15.16
N ALA A 563 37.20 1.34 -14.20
CA ALA A 563 36.12 2.33 -14.20
C ALA A 563 36.62 3.77 -14.14
N ILE A 564 37.69 4.04 -13.36
CA ILE A 564 38.32 5.36 -13.27
C ILE A 564 39.05 5.69 -14.58
N GLU A 565 39.75 4.72 -15.19
CA GLU A 565 40.42 4.92 -16.48
C GLU A 565 39.43 5.18 -17.61
N ASN A 566 38.23 4.59 -17.60
CA ASN A 566 37.17 4.87 -18.59
C ASN A 566 36.66 6.32 -18.56
N ILE A 567 36.91 7.07 -17.47
CA ILE A 567 36.51 8.48 -17.33
C ILE A 567 37.63 9.43 -17.81
N LYS A 568 38.79 8.88 -18.15
CA LYS A 568 39.96 9.65 -18.59
C LYS A 568 39.69 10.31 -19.96
N PRO A 569 39.80 11.65 -20.07
CA PRO A 569 39.68 12.34 -21.35
C PRO A 569 40.87 12.05 -22.28
N GLU A 570 40.68 12.16 -23.60
CA GLU A 570 41.76 12.02 -24.58
C GLU A 570 42.70 13.24 -24.56
N GLY A 571 44.02 13.01 -24.51
CA GLY A 571 45.05 14.05 -24.60
C GLY A 571 46.12 13.99 -23.51
N GLU A 572 47.04 14.96 -23.51
CA GLU A 572 48.05 15.12 -22.44
C GLU A 572 47.41 15.67 -21.17
N ARG A 573 47.90 15.20 -20.00
CA ARG A 573 47.37 15.55 -18.68
C ARG A 573 47.36 17.07 -18.46
N ARG A 574 46.17 17.64 -18.27
CA ARG A 574 45.98 19.07 -17.96
C ARG A 574 45.14 19.24 -16.69
N PHE A 575 45.25 20.40 -16.05
CA PHE A 575 44.37 20.82 -14.96
C PHE A 575 43.18 21.64 -15.49
N THR A 576 42.62 21.23 -16.64
CA THR A 576 41.46 21.85 -17.28
C THR A 576 40.15 21.21 -16.81
N GLY A 577 39.01 21.89 -17.03
CA GLY A 577 37.68 21.45 -16.57
C GLY A 577 37.33 19.99 -16.87
N GLU A 578 37.73 19.49 -18.04
CA GLU A 578 37.50 18.11 -18.50
C GLU A 578 38.29 17.07 -17.68
N TRP A 579 39.50 17.41 -17.25
CA TRP A 579 40.38 16.52 -16.48
C TRP A 579 40.13 16.57 -14.97
N ILE A 580 39.34 17.52 -14.47
CA ILE A 580 39.15 17.73 -13.03
C ILE A 580 38.54 16.49 -12.37
N LEU A 581 37.56 15.83 -12.98
CA LEU A 581 36.90 14.65 -12.38
C LEU A 581 37.88 13.48 -12.22
N TYR A 582 38.65 13.16 -13.26
CA TYR A 582 39.68 12.13 -13.22
C TYR A 582 40.78 12.46 -12.21
N ASN A 583 41.30 13.69 -12.22
CA ASN A 583 42.34 14.12 -11.28
C ASN A 583 41.86 14.07 -9.82
N ILE A 584 40.59 14.37 -9.53
CA ILE A 584 40.02 14.22 -8.18
C ILE A 584 40.05 12.75 -7.76
N LEU A 585 39.60 11.83 -8.62
CA LEU A 585 39.56 10.39 -8.30
C LEU A 585 40.95 9.81 -8.07
N GLU A 586 41.90 10.13 -8.96
CA GLU A 586 43.29 9.68 -8.88
C GLU A 586 43.98 10.22 -7.62
N LEU A 587 43.96 11.54 -7.41
CA LEU A 587 44.67 12.16 -6.28
C LEU A 587 44.04 11.80 -4.94
N LYS A 588 42.70 11.70 -4.86
CA LYS A 588 42.00 11.46 -3.60
C LYS A 588 41.97 9.99 -3.19
N PHE A 589 41.68 9.09 -4.13
CA PHE A 589 41.40 7.69 -3.82
C PHE A 589 42.54 6.74 -4.22
N LEU A 590 43.19 6.93 -5.37
CA LEU A 590 44.31 6.08 -5.79
C LEU A 590 45.61 6.46 -5.06
N GLU A 591 45.96 7.76 -5.03
CA GLU A 591 47.15 8.26 -4.31
C GLU A 591 46.91 8.46 -2.80
N GLY A 592 45.66 8.45 -2.34
CA GLY A 592 45.30 8.57 -0.92
C GLY A 592 45.59 9.94 -0.27
N ARG A 593 45.65 11.03 -1.04
CA ARG A 593 45.98 12.37 -0.50
C ARG A 593 44.87 12.95 0.37
N LYS A 594 45.24 13.87 1.27
CA LYS A 594 44.28 14.62 2.10
C LYS A 594 43.50 15.61 1.25
N VAL A 595 42.25 15.88 1.65
CA VAL A 595 41.30 16.75 0.91
C VAL A 595 41.91 18.14 0.67
N ARG A 596 42.53 18.72 1.69
CA ARG A 596 43.22 20.03 1.61
C ARG A 596 44.34 20.07 0.57
N ASP A 597 45.13 19.00 0.47
CA ASP A 597 46.26 18.92 -0.46
C ASP A 597 45.78 18.77 -1.91
N VAL A 598 44.69 18.03 -2.12
CA VAL A 598 44.03 17.90 -3.43
C VAL A 598 43.41 19.23 -3.86
N ALA A 599 42.70 19.91 -2.96
CA ALA A 599 42.09 21.22 -3.23
C ALA A 599 43.16 22.27 -3.63
N THR A 600 44.28 22.29 -2.90
CA THR A 600 45.42 23.18 -3.19
C THR A 600 46.06 22.88 -4.55
N ARG A 601 46.27 21.59 -4.87
CA ARG A 601 46.90 21.17 -6.14
C ARG A 601 46.02 21.39 -7.36
N LEU A 602 44.70 21.37 -7.18
CA LEU A 602 43.73 21.65 -8.23
C LEU A 602 43.26 23.12 -8.26
N ALA A 603 43.86 23.98 -7.44
CA ALA A 603 43.54 25.41 -7.32
C ALA A 603 42.03 25.68 -7.11
N MET A 604 41.39 24.96 -6.18
CA MET A 604 39.96 25.09 -5.85
C MET A 604 39.71 25.11 -4.34
N SER A 605 38.53 25.58 -3.92
CA SER A 605 38.10 25.53 -2.51
C SER A 605 37.67 24.12 -2.10
N GLU A 606 37.70 23.81 -0.79
CA GLU A 606 37.27 22.51 -0.28
C GLU A 606 35.79 22.23 -0.57
N ALA A 607 34.93 23.25 -0.49
CA ALA A 607 33.51 23.12 -0.81
C ALA A 607 33.27 22.77 -2.30
N ASP A 608 34.02 23.38 -3.23
CA ASP A 608 33.93 23.05 -4.65
C ASP A 608 34.50 21.66 -4.95
N LEU A 609 35.55 21.25 -4.23
CA LEU A 609 36.10 19.90 -4.30
C LEU A 609 35.06 18.84 -3.91
N TYR A 610 34.33 19.02 -2.80
CA TYR A 610 33.28 18.07 -2.40
C TYR A 610 32.16 17.96 -3.43
N ARG A 611 31.76 19.08 -4.05
CA ARG A 611 30.73 19.10 -5.10
C ARG A 611 31.18 18.31 -6.33
N LYS A 612 32.41 18.58 -6.80
CA LYS A 612 32.98 17.91 -7.98
C LYS A 612 33.33 16.44 -7.71
N GLN A 613 33.72 16.11 -6.47
CA GLN A 613 33.93 14.74 -6.03
C GLN A 613 32.63 13.91 -6.12
N LYS A 614 31.48 14.47 -5.75
CA LYS A 614 30.19 13.78 -5.89
C LYS A 614 29.90 13.44 -7.36
N VAL A 615 30.07 14.40 -8.25
CA VAL A 615 29.88 14.20 -9.71
C VAL A 615 30.86 13.16 -10.26
N ALA A 616 32.11 13.16 -9.78
CA ALA A 616 33.10 12.17 -10.19
C ALA A 616 32.73 10.74 -9.75
N LEU A 617 32.19 10.57 -8.53
CA LEU A 617 31.72 9.28 -8.01
C LEU A 617 30.49 8.77 -8.79
N GLU A 618 29.58 9.65 -9.18
CA GLU A 618 28.43 9.32 -10.02
C GLU A 618 28.88 8.83 -11.41
N ALA A 619 29.91 9.46 -12.00
CA ALA A 619 30.47 9.04 -13.28
C ALA A 619 31.12 7.64 -13.21
N VAL A 620 31.89 7.35 -12.15
CA VAL A 620 32.47 6.01 -11.88
C VAL A 620 31.38 4.98 -11.72
N SER A 621 30.33 5.31 -10.97
CA SER A 621 29.20 4.42 -10.74
C SER A 621 28.51 4.05 -12.06
N LYS A 622 28.27 5.03 -12.94
CA LYS A 622 27.70 4.77 -14.28
C LYS A 622 28.61 3.93 -15.17
N ALA A 623 29.93 4.15 -15.11
CA ALA A 623 30.89 3.33 -15.85
C ALA A 623 30.85 1.85 -15.41
N ILE A 624 30.77 1.59 -14.10
CA ILE A 624 30.67 0.23 -13.53
C ILE A 624 29.36 -0.45 -13.95
N ILE A 625 28.23 0.28 -13.92
CA ILE A 625 26.93 -0.24 -14.40
C ILE A 625 27.00 -0.58 -15.90
N GLY A 626 27.61 0.28 -16.71
CA GLY A 626 27.81 0.02 -18.14
C GLY A 626 28.65 -1.24 -18.40
N MET A 627 29.73 -1.44 -17.65
CA MET A 627 30.56 -2.65 -17.74
C MET A 627 29.78 -3.91 -17.31
N GLU A 628 28.94 -3.82 -16.27
CA GLU A 628 28.08 -4.92 -15.81
C GLU A 628 27.04 -5.33 -16.85
N LEU A 629 26.44 -4.36 -17.54
CA LEU A 629 25.50 -4.63 -18.63
C LEU A 629 26.18 -5.33 -19.81
N ALA A 630 27.37 -4.88 -20.21
CA ALA A 630 28.14 -5.51 -21.29
C ALA A 630 28.53 -6.97 -20.97
N ALA A 631 29.03 -7.22 -19.75
CA ALA A 631 29.40 -8.58 -19.32
C ALA A 631 28.18 -9.53 -19.21
N ARG A 632 26.97 -9.00 -18.97
CA ARG A 632 25.72 -9.78 -18.98
C ARG A 632 25.28 -10.16 -20.40
N GLU A 633 25.57 -9.33 -21.40
CA GLU A 633 25.26 -9.63 -22.80
C GLU A 633 26.18 -10.72 -23.36
N GLU A 634 27.49 -10.67 -23.05
CA GLU A 634 28.45 -11.72 -23.45
C GLU A 634 28.16 -13.09 -22.81
N ASN A 635 27.65 -13.13 -21.58
CA ASN A 635 27.27 -14.40 -20.92
C ASN A 635 25.94 -14.98 -21.42
N LYS A 636 25.15 -14.22 -22.20
CA LYS A 636 23.89 -14.70 -22.80
C LYS A 636 24.05 -15.21 -24.23
N SER A 637 25.14 -14.85 -24.93
CA SER A 637 25.52 -15.43 -26.23
C SER A 637 26.31 -16.72 -26.04
#